data_AF-A0A414ETV0-F1
#
_entry.id   AF-A0A414ETV0-F1
#
_cell.length_a   1.000
_cell.length_b   1.000
_cell.length_c   1.000
_cell.angle_alpha   90.00
_cell.angle_beta   90.00
_cell.angle_gamma   90.00
#
_symmetry.space_group_name_H-M   'P 1'
#
loop_
_entity.id
_entity.type
_entity.pdbx_description
1 polymer ?
#
loop_
_entity_poly.entity_id
_entity_poly.type
_entity_poly.pdbx_seq_one_letter_code
_entity_poly.pdbx_strand_id
1 'polypeptide(L)'
;MKANSDKSKQSNKATRRVLAGVLCGASVLSLVLSLVMPPISQAIANDAQTVSTEETVMGGGSSTESTDVDNTTGRDAENQNSDETEGDEAGDDAQLGGQSEEEQQNEGTTTSDGETGVTAAENEQAETASDEMIDSASMLKDKLENAKGTANFQLTKDIDTSTIIQLGQKDSKITLDLNGHKIKHTSSNQPLFNITGGATLTVKDGQQAAAKEIPANQENKCGNLASMEYGDSNIPTKLTYYVTESVASGTVTNETLKAYEADIKGAIVACSDTKAAGLRLVNLFNGGHFNLESGVLTQKKDGQIGNLIYAENGSTVNMSGGYVCGAFGSGDGAGIMVSNEKGVASTLKLTGGVIAGNSANSGGGVYARYSEVAITNGIISGNSTLGAGLGGGIMAVGGIVTVSGGYITNNRMAKSCGHDGNGDHGGAGLAANNGAHVTISDGQITGNYSEEAGGGVYVTDVGRQDWSRKDTAWLNITGGTIASNVSFRSEGAGIRVGQMVDAMINGTPDSNGTPGRKVYITNNYCMSRFDWGGGGIFVQGNSDQGKEYTAGRLFIYNSYISANEAGGYGGGVAVCPTGKTLVTNTKGTAIFGNKSAGAEYDNDDHNSKPYDKDNNSGNDVTPHLSGGGSGKNQDKDAYRSKVFRDRGHADFFLAAAAGHQEPLAAVIGKMLGDGDAKYSGSKECSDTKELSEPIDIPANGGVKIYRSVGLSSAVTAGSAEANKAQEAAGTFITGNYSWDHGGGIMSNGDLYLGVPADTYVYPSLKLKATKKLEGRKLNDGEFSFTVYRKDSDDPLAGTTAGTTFNRDVCTEVGTAANDAEGSITFDLGEQFASSGAGNEITYYLVEDPGGDSGITYDSSVYKIVVTAEDTKTLLMSVPSKENSSQLKDLYIHNYTIKNVGVTKYEFRESSGKWENVKARSKVQKSGDYYPIICEGDSTTFTNKFTPYDSKGSWTPMATKVVEGGEMKEFTLQLATDTDFTDIVSSKSTTADGDKSQTLSFDKIDYKLDQLDQLASGPTGRGASKTFTYYVREKDDGSLFSHYTYDKSVYQITVNATDDSNHHIDVTATYKQIQDRDGNEVTTDTPHDLTGKSTPTFTNTYSTSLPLSGMSGVTLTYLAGAAVLCAAAAWMHIRRKANAKGGERRE
;
A
#
# COMPACT_ATOMS: atom_id res chain seq x y z
N MET A 1 34.72 -32.18 12.16
CA MET A 1 35.46 -33.25 11.45
C MET A 1 35.97 -32.69 10.11
N LYS A 2 36.77 -33.43 9.32
CA LYS A 2 37.04 -33.11 7.90
C LYS A 2 35.73 -33.25 7.09
N ALA A 3 35.50 -32.70 5.89
CA ALA A 3 36.26 -31.95 4.87
C ALA A 3 35.20 -31.30 3.91
N ASN A 4 35.44 -30.40 2.93
CA ASN A 4 36.53 -29.56 2.41
C ASN A 4 35.90 -28.58 1.37
N SER A 5 36.50 -27.49 0.85
CA SER A 5 37.60 -26.61 1.30
C SER A 5 37.76 -25.43 0.31
N ASP A 6 37.89 -24.21 0.83
CA ASP A 6 38.20 -22.99 0.06
C ASP A 6 39.66 -22.88 -0.47
N LYS A 7 39.90 -21.81 -1.26
CA LYS A 7 41.19 -21.12 -1.57
C LYS A 7 42.01 -21.56 -2.79
N SER A 8 42.96 -20.75 -3.29
CA SER A 8 42.92 -19.36 -3.83
C SER A 8 44.31 -18.95 -4.39
N LYS A 9 44.35 -17.89 -5.23
CA LYS A 9 45.47 -16.96 -5.56
C LYS A 9 46.94 -17.48 -5.57
N GLN A 10 47.68 -17.27 -6.67
CA GLN A 10 48.94 -16.45 -6.65
C GLN A 10 49.59 -16.09 -8.02
N SER A 11 49.59 -14.79 -8.33
CA SER A 11 50.71 -13.93 -8.82
C SER A 11 52.00 -14.52 -9.43
N ASN A 12 52.44 -13.95 -10.58
CA ASN A 12 53.77 -13.31 -10.69
C ASN A 12 53.95 -12.33 -11.89
N LYS A 13 54.49 -11.12 -11.60
CA LYS A 13 55.45 -10.23 -12.32
C LYS A 13 55.52 -10.20 -13.88
N ALA A 14 55.80 -9.07 -14.56
CA ALA A 14 55.95 -7.63 -14.24
C ALA A 14 56.00 -6.80 -15.56
N THR A 15 55.93 -5.45 -15.61
CA THR A 15 57.13 -4.56 -15.53
C THR A 15 56.78 -3.05 -15.72
N ARG A 16 57.21 -2.18 -14.76
CA ARG A 16 57.39 -0.67 -14.83
C ARG A 16 56.12 0.20 -15.07
N ARG A 17 55.82 1.25 -14.27
CA ARG A 17 56.47 2.59 -14.04
C ARG A 17 56.40 3.51 -15.27
N VAL A 18 56.07 4.82 -15.22
CA VAL A 18 55.75 5.83 -14.16
C VAL A 18 54.93 6.96 -14.87
N LEU A 19 53.89 7.64 -14.36
CA LEU A 19 53.57 8.41 -13.12
C LEU A 19 53.89 9.94 -13.17
N ALA A 20 52.91 10.72 -13.70
CA ALA A 20 52.54 12.13 -13.44
C ALA A 20 53.48 13.36 -13.71
N GLY A 21 52.84 14.55 -13.86
CA GLY A 21 53.42 15.90 -13.99
C GLY A 21 52.99 16.61 -15.31
N VAL A 22 52.10 17.61 -15.43
CA VAL A 22 51.64 18.77 -14.61
C VAL A 22 52.57 19.99 -14.65
N LEU A 23 52.27 21.03 -15.47
CA LEU A 23 52.23 22.48 -15.10
C LEU A 23 51.99 23.50 -16.26
N CYS A 24 51.20 24.53 -15.91
CA CYS A 24 50.98 25.91 -16.39
C CYS A 24 51.66 26.57 -17.62
N GLY A 25 50.84 27.39 -18.30
CA GLY A 25 51.08 28.85 -18.52
C GLY A 25 51.56 29.30 -19.91
N ALA A 26 51.49 30.58 -20.32
CA ALA A 26 50.72 31.77 -19.89
C ALA A 26 51.04 32.96 -20.85
N SER A 27 50.35 34.11 -20.73
CA SER A 27 50.53 35.40 -21.48
C SER A 27 50.20 35.39 -22.99
N VAL A 28 49.52 36.34 -23.66
CA VAL A 28 49.04 37.75 -23.45
C VAL A 28 49.88 38.84 -24.16
N LEU A 29 49.29 39.47 -25.20
CA LEU A 29 49.42 40.89 -25.66
C LEU A 29 48.43 41.09 -26.85
N SER A 30 47.44 41.99 -26.85
CA SER A 30 47.48 43.43 -27.26
C SER A 30 47.36 43.68 -28.80
N LEU A 31 46.70 44.71 -29.37
CA LEU A 31 45.93 45.86 -28.83
C LEU A 31 45.16 46.62 -29.97
N VAL A 32 44.11 47.39 -29.61
CA VAL A 32 43.73 48.74 -30.17
C VAL A 32 43.10 48.92 -31.59
N LEU A 33 41.92 49.61 -31.59
CA LEU A 33 41.27 50.51 -32.61
C LEU A 33 40.99 50.00 -34.06
N SER A 34 40.16 50.66 -34.90
CA SER A 34 38.84 51.34 -34.77
C SER A 34 38.39 51.90 -36.15
N LEU A 35 37.17 52.48 -36.25
CA LEU A 35 36.64 53.25 -37.40
C LEU A 35 36.29 52.39 -38.66
N VAL A 36 35.31 52.72 -39.52
CA VAL A 36 34.26 53.77 -39.51
C VAL A 36 32.99 53.28 -40.28
N MET A 37 31.84 53.91 -40.05
CA MET A 37 30.53 53.64 -40.73
C MET A 37 30.40 54.55 -42.00
N PRO A 38 29.20 55.00 -42.46
CA PRO A 38 27.85 54.43 -42.64
C PRO A 38 27.56 54.43 -44.19
N PRO A 39 26.38 54.75 -44.81
CA PRO A 39 25.04 55.05 -44.29
C PRO A 39 23.79 54.59 -45.10
N ILE A 40 22.61 54.80 -44.48
CA ILE A 40 21.30 55.20 -45.06
C ILE A 40 20.62 54.20 -46.04
N SER A 41 19.41 53.67 -45.79
CA SER A 41 18.08 54.25 -45.46
C SER A 41 17.30 54.82 -46.64
N GLN A 42 15.97 54.62 -46.58
CA GLN A 42 14.91 55.22 -47.41
C GLN A 42 14.83 54.79 -48.89
N ALA A 43 13.67 54.83 -49.55
CA ALA A 43 12.25 54.75 -49.16
C ALA A 43 11.36 54.82 -50.43
N ILE A 44 10.05 54.53 -50.35
CA ILE A 44 8.97 55.05 -51.24
C ILE A 44 9.05 54.49 -52.70
N ALA A 45 8.00 54.14 -53.46
CA ALA A 45 6.52 54.12 -53.40
C ALA A 45 6.06 53.06 -54.46
N ASN A 46 4.78 52.76 -54.76
CA ASN A 46 3.47 52.86 -54.13
C ASN A 46 2.49 52.02 -54.99
N ASP A 47 1.35 51.61 -54.43
CA ASP A 47 0.06 51.32 -55.11
C ASP A 47 0.01 50.19 -56.19
N ALA A 48 -1.11 49.48 -56.41
CA ALA A 48 -2.47 49.67 -55.90
C ALA A 48 -3.22 48.33 -55.69
N GLN A 49 -4.03 48.26 -54.62
CA GLN A 49 -5.39 47.67 -54.54
C GLN A 49 -5.60 46.15 -54.80
N THR A 50 -6.49 45.42 -54.08
CA THR A 50 -7.48 45.83 -53.07
C THR A 50 -7.90 44.64 -52.16
N VAL A 51 -8.18 44.92 -50.87
CA VAL A 51 -9.23 44.30 -49.99
C VAL A 51 -9.07 42.81 -49.61
N SER A 52 -9.10 42.40 -48.32
CA SER A 52 -9.02 43.16 -47.03
C SER A 52 -8.72 42.23 -45.82
N THR A 53 -7.71 42.61 -45.02
CA THR A 53 -7.50 42.50 -43.53
C THR A 53 -8.32 41.50 -42.68
N GLU A 54 -7.76 40.69 -41.77
CA GLU A 54 -6.91 41.00 -40.56
C GLU A 54 -7.70 41.69 -39.41
N GLU A 55 -7.46 41.46 -38.11
CA GLU A 55 -6.61 40.46 -37.38
C GLU A 55 -7.16 40.22 -35.94
N THR A 56 -6.42 39.49 -35.09
CA THR A 56 -6.68 39.26 -33.65
C THR A 56 -6.49 40.49 -32.75
N VAL A 57 -7.12 40.51 -31.56
CA VAL A 57 -6.50 40.81 -30.24
C VAL A 57 -7.49 40.57 -29.07
N MET A 58 -6.97 40.43 -27.84
CA MET A 58 -7.72 40.12 -26.60
C MET A 58 -8.69 41.21 -26.10
N GLY A 59 -9.70 40.84 -25.29
CA GLY A 59 -10.20 41.74 -24.23
C GLY A 59 -11.61 41.54 -23.65
N GLY A 60 -11.71 40.87 -22.48
CA GLY A 60 -12.54 41.28 -21.31
C GLY A 60 -14.09 41.29 -21.33
N GLY A 61 -14.68 41.32 -20.12
CA GLY A 61 -16.13 41.50 -19.85
C GLY A 61 -16.94 40.18 -19.83
N SER A 62 -17.58 39.69 -18.75
CA SER A 62 -18.31 40.25 -17.58
C SER A 62 -19.81 40.46 -17.80
N SER A 63 -20.63 39.81 -16.95
CA SER A 63 -22.07 40.07 -16.65
C SER A 63 -23.05 39.94 -17.84
N THR A 64 -24.33 39.56 -17.68
CA THR A 64 -25.29 39.81 -16.58
C THR A 64 -26.18 38.61 -16.23
N GLU A 65 -27.04 38.79 -15.21
CA GLU A 65 -27.98 37.83 -14.64
C GLU A 65 -29.30 37.65 -15.43
N SER A 66 -30.07 36.64 -15.00
CA SER A 66 -31.54 36.61 -14.88
C SER A 66 -32.47 36.85 -16.09
N THR A 67 -33.28 35.83 -16.39
CA THR A 67 -34.74 35.97 -16.60
C THR A 67 -35.47 34.74 -16.07
N ASP A 68 -36.45 34.95 -15.17
CA ASP A 68 -37.47 33.95 -14.79
C ASP A 68 -38.53 33.72 -15.89
N VAL A 69 -39.36 32.68 -15.69
CA VAL A 69 -40.62 32.33 -16.40
C VAL A 69 -40.52 32.07 -17.93
N ASP A 70 -41.27 31.13 -18.50
CA ASP A 70 -42.64 30.73 -18.14
C ASP A 70 -42.96 29.22 -18.28
N ASN A 71 -44.12 28.83 -17.74
CA ASN A 71 -44.60 27.46 -17.53
C ASN A 71 -45.88 27.24 -18.39
N THR A 72 -46.14 26.10 -19.03
CA THR A 72 -46.99 25.01 -18.50
C THR A 72 -47.41 24.05 -19.61
N THR A 73 -47.63 22.77 -19.27
CA THR A 73 -48.92 22.04 -19.46
C THR A 73 -48.75 20.54 -19.09
N GLY A 74 -49.48 19.97 -18.13
CA GLY A 74 -50.36 20.59 -17.13
C GLY A 74 -51.18 19.55 -16.31
N ARG A 75 -51.83 20.05 -15.24
CA ARG A 75 -53.18 19.74 -14.69
C ARG A 75 -53.69 18.29 -14.61
N ASP A 76 -54.41 17.87 -13.56
CA ASP A 76 -54.76 18.48 -12.26
C ASP A 76 -55.21 17.36 -11.27
N ALA A 77 -55.56 17.77 -10.04
CA ALA A 77 -56.07 17.05 -8.87
C ALA A 77 -57.18 15.96 -9.11
N GLU A 78 -57.57 15.08 -8.17
CA GLU A 78 -58.12 15.38 -6.83
C GLU A 78 -57.93 14.26 -5.77
N ASN A 79 -58.52 14.48 -4.59
CA ASN A 79 -58.40 13.76 -3.32
C ASN A 79 -59.76 13.11 -2.93
N GLN A 80 -59.78 12.08 -2.08
CA GLN A 80 -60.76 11.78 -0.99
C GLN A 80 -60.89 10.29 -0.60
N ASN A 81 -61.46 10.07 0.59
CA ASN A 81 -61.52 8.82 1.35
C ASN A 81 -62.74 7.91 1.01
N SER A 82 -62.71 6.69 1.54
CA SER A 82 -63.92 5.95 1.93
C SER A 82 -63.64 5.13 3.21
N ASP A 83 -64.40 5.38 4.28
CA ASP A 83 -64.38 4.59 5.52
C ASP A 83 -65.22 3.30 5.41
N GLU A 84 -64.99 2.33 6.30
CA GLU A 84 -66.09 1.61 6.98
C GLU A 84 -65.59 1.02 8.32
N THR A 85 -66.51 0.65 9.23
CA THR A 85 -66.31 0.72 10.69
C THR A 85 -66.63 -0.57 11.47
N GLU A 86 -66.03 -0.73 12.66
CA GLU A 86 -66.60 -1.22 13.96
C GLU A 86 -65.45 -1.66 14.90
N GLY A 87 -65.49 -1.47 16.23
CA GLY A 87 -66.47 -0.83 17.12
C GLY A 87 -66.01 -0.75 18.59
N ASP A 88 -66.84 -0.12 19.43
CA ASP A 88 -66.93 -0.16 20.91
C ASP A 88 -65.78 0.36 21.82
N GLU A 89 -65.98 1.58 22.35
CA GLU A 89 -66.17 1.95 23.79
C GLU A 89 -65.48 1.17 24.94
N ALA A 90 -65.10 1.75 26.09
CA ALA A 90 -65.01 3.16 26.56
C ALA A 90 -64.27 3.20 27.93
N GLY A 91 -63.89 4.39 28.43
CA GLY A 91 -63.40 4.56 29.82
C GLY A 91 -62.85 5.96 30.18
N ASP A 92 -63.56 6.68 31.04
CA ASP A 92 -63.14 7.92 31.74
C ASP A 92 -61.96 7.66 32.73
N ASP A 93 -61.28 8.65 33.35
CA ASP A 93 -61.72 10.00 33.73
C ASP A 93 -60.54 10.99 34.04
N ALA A 94 -60.90 12.26 34.21
CA ALA A 94 -60.33 13.23 35.16
C ALA A 94 -58.89 13.79 35.00
N GLN A 95 -58.84 14.94 34.32
CA GLN A 95 -58.51 16.26 34.92
C GLN A 95 -57.14 16.90 34.67
N LEU A 96 -57.16 18.25 34.61
CA LEU A 96 -56.14 19.17 34.08
C LEU A 96 -55.39 19.96 35.17
N GLY A 97 -54.15 20.35 34.86
CA GLY A 97 -53.44 21.48 35.48
C GLY A 97 -51.91 21.38 35.33
N GLY A 98 -51.19 22.32 34.69
CA GLY A 98 -51.62 23.45 33.86
C GLY A 98 -50.62 24.60 33.83
N GLN A 99 -49.98 24.83 32.66
CA GLN A 99 -49.20 26.03 32.25
C GLN A 99 -47.94 26.37 33.10
N SER A 100 -46.89 27.02 32.57
CA SER A 100 -46.61 27.58 31.22
C SER A 100 -45.16 27.19 30.82
N GLU A 101 -44.84 26.96 29.54
CA GLU A 101 -44.15 27.89 28.59
C GLU A 101 -42.72 28.30 29.07
N GLU A 102 -41.67 28.33 28.24
CA GLU A 102 -41.62 28.77 26.83
C GLU A 102 -40.76 27.88 25.89
N GLU A 103 -41.10 27.96 24.59
CA GLU A 103 -40.30 27.78 23.36
C GLU A 103 -39.28 26.63 23.20
N GLN A 104 -39.68 25.65 22.36
CA GLN A 104 -38.77 24.88 21.50
C GLN A 104 -38.58 25.61 20.16
N GLN A 105 -37.38 25.58 19.58
CA GLN A 105 -37.17 25.59 18.12
C GLN A 105 -36.13 24.54 17.72
N ASN A 106 -36.04 24.25 16.41
CA ASN A 106 -35.99 22.87 15.95
C ASN A 106 -34.59 22.30 15.60
N GLU A 107 -34.60 21.00 15.34
CA GLU A 107 -33.50 20.13 14.91
C GLU A 107 -32.74 20.62 13.65
N GLY A 108 -31.49 20.16 13.49
CA GLY A 108 -30.69 20.36 12.27
C GLY A 108 -29.44 19.48 12.23
N THR A 109 -29.55 18.27 11.65
CA THR A 109 -28.48 17.26 11.63
C THR A 109 -27.85 17.13 10.24
N THR A 110 -26.53 17.41 10.08
CA THR A 110 -25.63 16.64 9.17
C THR A 110 -24.12 16.93 9.36
N THR A 111 -23.38 15.82 9.53
CA THR A 111 -22.01 15.46 9.08
C THR A 111 -21.01 16.47 8.47
N SER A 112 -19.71 16.25 8.81
CA SER A 112 -18.45 16.61 8.10
C SER A 112 -18.14 18.12 7.94
N ASP A 113 -16.90 18.60 8.05
CA ASP A 113 -15.62 17.99 7.62
C ASP A 113 -14.52 17.89 8.71
N GLY A 114 -13.38 17.30 8.34
CA GLY A 114 -12.23 17.13 9.23
C GLY A 114 -11.19 18.25 9.10
N GLU A 115 -11.02 19.06 10.15
CA GLU A 115 -9.83 19.89 10.31
C GLU A 115 -8.73 19.16 11.10
N THR A 116 -7.49 19.28 10.62
CA THR A 116 -6.31 19.00 11.44
C THR A 116 -6.25 20.03 12.57
N GLY A 117 -6.41 19.57 13.81
CA GLY A 117 -6.27 20.39 15.01
C GLY A 117 -4.81 20.85 15.23
N VAL A 118 -4.36 21.80 14.41
CA VAL A 118 -3.12 22.55 14.63
C VAL A 118 -3.24 23.24 15.98
N THR A 119 -2.19 23.16 16.78
CA THR A 119 -2.15 23.75 18.13
C THR A 119 -2.39 25.26 18.05
N ALA A 120 -3.61 25.69 18.37
CA ALA A 120 -3.94 27.08 18.61
C ALA A 120 -3.20 27.53 19.89
N ALA A 121 -2.00 28.04 19.71
CA ALA A 121 -1.26 28.69 20.77
C ALA A 121 -1.94 30.03 21.10
N GLU A 122 -2.84 30.03 22.08
CA GLU A 122 -3.37 31.23 22.71
C GLU A 122 -2.26 31.97 23.47
N ASN A 123 -1.36 32.59 22.72
CA ASN A 123 -0.39 33.57 23.21
C ASN A 123 -1.11 34.89 23.54
N GLU A 124 -2.09 34.84 24.44
CA GLU A 124 -2.37 36.02 25.26
C GLU A 124 -1.13 36.25 26.12
N GLN A 125 -0.43 37.35 25.84
CA GLN A 125 0.86 37.68 26.44
C GLN A 125 0.68 38.16 27.88
N ALA A 126 0.31 37.25 28.78
CA ALA A 126 0.26 37.51 30.21
C ALA A 126 1.65 37.95 30.70
N GLU A 127 1.72 39.07 31.42
CA GLU A 127 2.94 39.47 32.11
C GLU A 127 3.35 38.35 33.08
N THR A 128 4.57 37.84 32.90
CA THR A 128 5.12 36.84 33.82
C THR A 128 5.40 37.50 35.16
N ALA A 129 4.39 37.48 36.04
CA ALA A 129 4.57 37.72 37.46
C ALA A 129 5.72 36.84 37.97
N SER A 130 6.74 37.48 38.54
CA SER A 130 7.94 36.81 39.04
C SER A 130 7.55 35.76 40.08
N ASP A 131 8.00 34.51 39.89
CA ASP A 131 7.60 33.37 40.71
C ASP A 131 7.68 33.68 42.21
N GLU A 132 6.54 33.60 42.90
CA GLU A 132 6.46 33.94 44.30
C GLU A 132 7.08 32.83 45.16
N MET A 133 8.26 33.10 45.70
CA MET A 133 9.02 32.14 46.49
C MET A 133 8.24 31.63 47.71
N ILE A 134 8.30 30.32 47.92
CA ILE A 134 7.77 29.58 49.07
C ILE A 134 8.92 28.83 49.73
N ASP A 135 9.01 28.92 51.05
CA ASP A 135 10.03 28.21 51.84
C ASP A 135 9.44 27.32 52.95
N SER A 136 8.16 27.45 53.29
CA SER A 136 7.60 26.91 54.53
C SER A 136 6.15 26.46 54.38
N ALA A 137 5.71 25.51 55.21
CA ALA A 137 4.37 24.93 55.15
C ALA A 137 3.24 25.97 55.32
N SER A 138 3.46 27.00 56.15
CA SER A 138 2.53 28.14 56.26
C SER A 138 2.47 28.94 54.98
N MET A 139 3.62 29.36 54.41
CA MET A 139 3.63 30.09 53.13
C MET A 139 3.03 29.27 51.98
N LEU A 140 3.27 27.95 51.95
CA LEU A 140 2.70 27.05 50.95
C LEU A 140 1.16 27.02 51.00
N LYS A 141 0.59 27.00 52.21
CA LYS A 141 -0.87 27.07 52.40
C LYS A 141 -1.39 28.48 52.13
N ASP A 142 -0.85 29.47 52.83
CA ASP A 142 -1.35 30.84 52.86
C ASP A 142 -1.31 31.51 51.47
N LYS A 143 -0.27 31.25 50.66
CA LYS A 143 -0.19 31.81 49.30
C LYS A 143 -1.15 31.14 48.32
N LEU A 144 -1.19 29.82 48.30
CA LEU A 144 -1.99 29.08 47.31
C LEU A 144 -3.50 29.21 47.58
N GLU A 145 -3.95 29.25 48.84
CA GLU A 145 -5.37 29.43 49.16
C GLU A 145 -5.89 30.86 48.91
N ASN A 146 -5.01 31.86 48.92
CA ASN A 146 -5.36 33.27 48.64
C ASN A 146 -5.11 33.70 47.18
N ALA A 147 -4.53 32.83 46.35
CA ALA A 147 -4.26 33.10 44.93
C ALA A 147 -5.55 33.36 44.13
N LYS A 148 -5.49 34.27 43.15
CA LYS A 148 -6.62 34.70 42.31
C LYS A 148 -6.16 34.98 40.89
N GLY A 149 -6.99 34.69 39.89
CA GLY A 149 -6.58 34.76 38.50
C GLY A 149 -5.41 33.81 38.23
N THR A 150 -4.43 34.25 37.46
CA THR A 150 -3.17 33.51 37.24
C THR A 150 -2.13 33.87 38.29
N ALA A 151 -1.54 32.88 38.96
CA ALA A 151 -0.46 33.08 39.95
C ALA A 151 0.60 31.98 39.84
N ASN A 152 1.88 32.34 39.95
CA ASN A 152 3.00 31.41 39.87
C ASN A 152 3.82 31.43 41.16
N PHE A 153 4.17 30.24 41.67
CA PHE A 153 4.92 30.05 42.90
C PHE A 153 6.08 29.07 42.69
N GLN A 154 7.19 29.27 43.40
CA GLN A 154 8.36 28.38 43.32
C GLN A 154 8.85 27.97 44.71
N LEU A 155 9.17 26.69 44.89
CA LEU A 155 9.79 26.18 46.13
C LEU A 155 11.27 26.56 46.23
N THR A 156 11.73 26.80 47.45
CA THR A 156 13.13 27.15 47.78
C THR A 156 13.78 26.25 48.83
N LYS A 157 12.99 25.36 49.46
CA LYS A 157 13.46 24.23 50.27
C LYS A 157 12.39 23.15 50.36
N ASP A 158 12.79 21.96 50.82
CA ASP A 158 11.87 20.88 51.16
C ASP A 158 10.87 21.33 52.25
N ILE A 159 9.62 20.88 52.14
CA ILE A 159 8.52 21.23 53.04
C ILE A 159 7.86 19.97 53.58
N ASP A 160 8.00 19.73 54.89
CA ASP A 160 7.24 18.75 55.64
C ASP A 160 5.93 19.39 56.15
N THR A 161 4.78 18.76 55.86
CA THR A 161 3.47 19.24 56.32
C THR A 161 2.46 18.10 56.52
N SER A 162 1.34 18.37 57.20
CA SER A 162 0.14 17.53 57.28
C SER A 162 -1.14 18.30 56.91
N THR A 163 -1.02 19.57 56.52
CA THR A 163 -2.15 20.48 56.29
C THR A 163 -2.80 20.30 54.92
N ILE A 164 -4.13 20.39 54.87
CA ILE A 164 -4.87 20.54 53.62
C ILE A 164 -4.66 21.96 53.06
N ILE A 165 -4.48 22.05 51.74
CA ILE A 165 -4.46 23.25 50.93
C ILE A 165 -5.71 23.22 50.03
N GLN A 166 -6.63 24.15 50.24
CA GLN A 166 -7.97 24.20 49.65
C GLN A 166 -8.04 25.22 48.51
N LEU A 167 -7.97 24.74 47.27
CA LEU A 167 -8.05 25.53 46.05
C LEU A 167 -9.49 25.53 45.54
N GLY A 168 -10.21 26.63 45.80
CA GLY A 168 -11.63 26.77 45.46
C GLY A 168 -12.03 28.15 44.94
N GLN A 169 -11.05 28.99 44.58
CA GLN A 169 -11.34 30.27 43.90
C GLN A 169 -11.72 29.97 42.45
N LYS A 170 -12.93 30.35 42.04
CA LYS A 170 -13.46 30.05 40.70
C LYS A 170 -12.53 30.58 39.62
N ASP A 171 -12.29 29.77 38.58
CA ASP A 171 -11.47 30.07 37.40
C ASP A 171 -10.01 30.49 37.70
N SER A 172 -9.50 30.18 38.90
CA SER A 172 -8.09 30.43 39.26
C SER A 172 -7.13 29.48 38.56
N LYS A 173 -5.94 29.97 38.20
CA LYS A 173 -4.88 29.24 37.48
C LYS A 173 -3.57 29.36 38.27
N ILE A 174 -3.26 28.35 39.07
CA ILE A 174 -2.12 28.36 39.99
C ILE A 174 -1.02 27.46 39.43
N THR A 175 0.17 28.01 39.20
CA THR A 175 1.37 27.23 38.87
C THR A 175 2.23 27.06 40.11
N LEU A 176 2.63 25.82 40.41
CA LEU A 176 3.62 25.49 41.44
C LEU A 176 4.83 24.81 40.81
N ASP A 177 5.96 25.50 40.82
CA ASP A 177 7.27 24.92 40.51
C ASP A 177 7.91 24.31 41.75
N LEU A 178 8.13 23.00 41.72
CA LEU A 178 8.81 22.26 42.77
C LEU A 178 10.32 22.56 42.82
N ASN A 179 10.94 23.02 41.71
CA ASN A 179 12.32 23.47 41.64
C ASN A 179 13.34 22.55 42.36
N GLY A 180 13.24 21.24 42.14
CA GLY A 180 14.07 20.21 42.75
C GLY A 180 13.73 19.82 44.20
N HIS A 181 12.77 20.51 44.84
CA HIS A 181 12.39 20.34 46.24
C HIS A 181 11.16 19.44 46.45
N LYS A 182 11.07 18.87 47.66
CA LYS A 182 10.04 17.87 48.00
C LYS A 182 9.00 18.41 48.99
N ILE A 183 7.72 18.21 48.68
CA ILE A 183 6.61 18.39 49.64
C ILE A 183 6.27 17.02 50.22
N LYS A 184 6.48 16.86 51.52
CA LYS A 184 6.32 15.61 52.26
C LYS A 184 5.04 15.67 53.09
N HIS A 185 3.99 15.01 52.61
CA HIS A 185 2.67 15.05 53.24
C HIS A 185 2.50 13.91 54.24
N THR A 186 2.53 14.25 55.52
CA THR A 186 2.55 13.30 56.65
C THR A 186 1.16 12.91 57.16
N SER A 187 0.08 13.51 56.63
CA SER A 187 -1.29 13.14 57.00
C SER A 187 -1.64 11.70 56.57
N SER A 188 -2.37 10.98 57.41
CA SER A 188 -2.80 9.59 57.18
C SER A 188 -4.18 9.45 56.55
N ASN A 189 -4.96 10.54 56.47
CA ASN A 189 -6.33 10.49 55.93
C ASN A 189 -6.82 11.80 55.28
N GLN A 190 -6.10 12.93 55.38
CA GLN A 190 -6.49 14.18 54.73
C GLN A 190 -5.63 14.44 53.49
N PRO A 191 -6.20 14.96 52.38
CA PRO A 191 -5.45 15.32 51.18
C PRO A 191 -4.41 16.41 51.43
N LEU A 192 -3.40 16.52 50.56
CA LEU A 192 -2.53 17.69 50.52
C LEU A 192 -3.23 18.82 49.76
N PHE A 193 -3.67 18.53 48.53
CA PHE A 193 -4.39 19.46 47.68
C PHE A 193 -5.84 19.03 47.52
N ASN A 194 -6.76 19.93 47.86
CA ASN A 194 -8.19 19.84 47.56
C ASN A 194 -8.51 20.86 46.47
N ILE A 195 -8.94 20.42 45.29
CA ILE A 195 -9.14 21.28 44.11
C ILE A 195 -10.62 21.23 43.69
N THR A 196 -11.27 22.39 43.55
CA THR A 196 -12.72 22.46 43.32
C THR A 196 -13.19 23.74 42.61
N GLY A 197 -14.38 23.71 42.01
CA GLY A 197 -15.10 24.91 41.57
C GLY A 197 -14.47 25.64 40.39
N GLY A 198 -13.83 24.94 39.46
CA GLY A 198 -13.09 25.51 38.33
C GLY A 198 -11.67 25.97 38.66
N ALA A 199 -11.20 25.80 39.90
CA ALA A 199 -9.81 26.06 40.25
C ALA A 199 -8.87 25.07 39.54
N THR A 200 -7.76 25.58 39.02
CA THR A 200 -6.72 24.83 38.29
C THR A 200 -5.39 24.91 39.02
N LEU A 201 -4.80 23.75 39.31
CA LEU A 201 -3.42 23.65 39.81
C LEU A 201 -2.54 22.97 38.75
N THR A 202 -1.54 23.69 38.25
CA THR A 202 -0.44 23.15 37.45
C THR A 202 0.75 22.88 38.35
N VAL A 203 1.29 21.66 38.30
CA VAL A 203 2.56 21.28 38.95
C VAL A 203 3.62 21.04 37.89
N LYS A 204 4.78 21.66 38.11
CA LYS A 204 6.01 21.46 37.34
C LYS A 204 7.20 21.33 38.29
N ASP A 205 8.33 20.90 37.74
CA ASP A 205 9.65 21.00 38.34
C ASP A 205 10.65 21.46 37.27
N GLY A 206 11.16 22.69 37.41
CA GLY A 206 12.21 23.25 36.54
C GLY A 206 13.56 22.52 36.60
N GLN A 207 13.78 21.66 37.59
CA GLN A 207 15.00 20.84 37.74
C GLN A 207 14.81 19.38 37.27
N GLN A 208 13.61 18.97 36.88
CA GLN A 208 13.33 17.59 36.46
C GLN A 208 13.83 17.31 35.05
N ALA A 209 14.96 16.62 34.94
CA ALA A 209 15.46 16.11 33.67
C ALA A 209 14.54 15.01 33.09
N ALA A 210 14.55 14.85 31.76
CA ALA A 210 13.96 13.70 31.09
C ALA A 210 14.67 12.40 31.48
N ALA A 211 13.94 11.28 31.44
CA ALA A 211 14.50 9.96 31.67
C ALA A 211 15.56 9.60 30.63
N LYS A 212 16.56 8.81 31.04
CA LYS A 212 17.65 8.33 30.17
C LYS A 212 17.42 6.87 29.83
N GLU A 213 17.56 6.51 28.56
CA GLU A 213 17.57 5.11 28.13
C GLU A 213 18.80 4.40 28.70
N ILE A 214 18.60 3.22 29.29
CA ILE A 214 19.63 2.37 29.90
C ILE A 214 19.54 0.94 29.34
N PRO A 215 20.62 0.12 29.42
CA PRO A 215 20.60 -1.23 28.87
C PRO A 215 19.55 -2.13 29.52
N ALA A 216 18.66 -2.71 28.69
CA ALA A 216 17.62 -3.64 29.11
C ALA A 216 17.93 -5.09 28.67
N ASN A 217 17.59 -6.08 29.50
CA ASN A 217 17.71 -7.48 29.12
C ASN A 217 16.64 -7.84 28.06
N GLN A 218 17.05 -8.37 26.91
CA GLN A 218 16.15 -8.71 25.81
C GLN A 218 15.53 -10.12 25.93
N GLU A 219 15.91 -10.90 26.93
CA GLU A 219 15.39 -12.27 27.15
C GLU A 219 13.89 -12.29 27.50
N ASN A 220 13.42 -11.35 28.33
CA ASN A 220 12.00 -11.21 28.69
C ASN A 220 11.47 -9.81 28.31
N LYS A 221 10.68 -9.74 27.25
CA LYS A 221 10.10 -8.48 26.74
C LYS A 221 8.70 -8.18 27.31
N CYS A 222 8.26 -8.89 28.35
CA CYS A 222 6.93 -8.72 28.93
C CYS A 222 6.88 -8.66 30.47
N GLY A 223 5.87 -7.97 31.01
CA GLY A 223 5.57 -7.94 32.45
C GLY A 223 6.66 -7.33 33.34
N ASN A 224 7.61 -6.57 32.77
CA ASN A 224 8.72 -5.97 33.52
C ASN A 224 8.21 -4.81 34.39
N LEU A 225 7.93 -5.12 35.66
CA LEU A 225 7.49 -4.13 36.65
C LEU A 225 8.53 -3.02 36.82
N ALA A 226 8.04 -1.79 36.93
CA ALA A 226 8.89 -0.64 37.25
C ALA A 226 9.35 -0.69 38.71
N SER A 227 10.51 -0.10 39.00
CA SER A 227 11.18 -0.16 40.31
C SER A 227 11.68 1.20 40.77
N MET A 228 11.84 1.36 42.08
CA MET A 228 12.28 2.61 42.71
C MET A 228 13.60 2.39 43.46
N GLU A 229 14.57 3.30 43.28
CA GLU A 229 15.70 3.45 44.21
C GLU A 229 15.31 4.44 45.32
N TYR A 230 15.79 4.23 46.55
CA TYR A 230 15.45 5.04 47.72
C TYR A 230 16.71 5.58 48.41
N GLY A 231 16.67 6.85 48.81
CA GLY A 231 17.69 7.45 49.67
C GLY A 231 17.42 7.24 51.17
N ASP A 232 18.30 7.78 52.02
CA ASP A 232 18.26 7.62 53.49
C ASP A 232 16.91 8.00 54.15
N SER A 233 16.14 8.89 53.53
CA SER A 233 14.81 9.33 53.99
C SER A 233 13.69 8.33 53.68
N ASN A 234 13.98 7.19 53.05
CA ASN A 234 13.02 6.25 52.46
C ASN A 234 12.06 6.88 51.42
N ILE A 235 12.40 8.05 50.88
CA ILE A 235 11.72 8.66 49.73
C ILE A 235 12.42 8.19 48.45
N PRO A 236 11.67 7.88 47.37
CA PRO A 236 12.27 7.56 46.08
C PRO A 236 13.24 8.64 45.57
N THR A 237 14.40 8.20 45.10
CA THR A 237 15.45 9.02 44.47
C THR A 237 15.60 8.73 42.99
N LYS A 238 15.16 7.55 42.52
CA LYS A 238 14.99 7.23 41.09
C LYS A 238 13.77 6.37 40.84
N LEU A 239 13.27 6.42 39.62
CA LEU A 239 12.35 5.46 38.99
C LEU A 239 13.08 4.77 37.83
N THR A 240 12.97 3.45 37.71
CA THR A 240 13.30 2.69 36.49
C THR A 240 12.02 2.06 35.93
N TYR A 241 11.71 2.31 34.67
CA TYR A 241 10.53 1.77 33.98
C TYR A 241 10.87 1.21 32.60
N TYR A 242 9.97 0.43 32.00
CA TYR A 242 10.23 -0.36 30.80
C TYR A 242 9.22 -0.09 29.69
N VAL A 243 9.68 -0.04 28.44
CA VAL A 243 8.84 0.11 27.25
C VAL A 243 9.20 -0.99 26.27
N THR A 244 8.22 -1.79 25.86
CA THR A 244 8.37 -2.72 24.74
C THR A 244 7.95 -1.97 23.47
N GLU A 245 8.89 -1.27 22.85
CA GLU A 245 8.63 -0.57 21.58
C GLU A 245 8.44 -1.61 20.47
N SER A 246 7.33 -1.51 19.74
CA SER A 246 7.02 -2.31 18.56
C SER A 246 7.19 -1.48 17.29
N VAL A 247 7.83 -2.05 16.27
CA VAL A 247 8.04 -1.42 14.96
C VAL A 247 7.50 -2.30 13.85
N ALA A 248 6.55 -1.79 13.08
CA ALA A 248 5.97 -2.48 11.93
C ALA A 248 6.99 -2.69 10.79
N SER A 249 6.92 -3.85 10.15
CA SER A 249 7.85 -4.31 9.11
C SER A 249 7.09 -5.17 8.09
N GLY A 250 6.23 -4.53 7.28
CA GLY A 250 5.32 -5.23 6.38
C GLY A 250 4.15 -5.82 7.15
N THR A 251 3.96 -7.13 7.11
CA THR A 251 2.84 -7.86 7.75
C THR A 251 3.08 -8.23 9.21
N VAL A 252 4.29 -7.99 9.74
CA VAL A 252 4.73 -8.33 11.09
C VAL A 252 5.27 -7.11 11.83
N THR A 253 5.44 -7.22 13.14
CA THR A 253 6.14 -6.23 13.96
C THR A 253 7.39 -6.82 14.61
N ASN A 254 8.32 -5.95 15.01
CA ASN A 254 9.51 -6.31 15.77
C ASN A 254 9.51 -5.56 17.10
N GLU A 255 9.50 -6.28 18.23
CA GLU A 255 9.53 -5.68 19.56
C GLU A 255 10.95 -5.59 20.14
N THR A 256 11.29 -4.45 20.72
CA THR A 256 12.53 -4.20 21.46
C THR A 256 12.17 -3.73 22.87
N LEU A 257 12.77 -4.34 23.91
CA LEU A 257 12.60 -3.85 25.27
C LEU A 257 13.60 -2.73 25.52
N LYS A 258 13.13 -1.58 25.98
CA LYS A 258 13.94 -0.50 26.52
C LYS A 258 13.67 -0.30 28.00
N ALA A 259 14.69 0.15 28.72
CA ALA A 259 14.59 0.54 30.11
C ALA A 259 14.99 2.02 30.22
N TYR A 260 14.31 2.74 31.11
CA TYR A 260 14.46 4.19 31.28
C TYR A 260 14.65 4.52 32.76
N GLU A 261 15.73 5.25 33.07
CA GLU A 261 16.02 5.74 34.42
C GLU A 261 15.67 7.22 34.53
N ALA A 262 14.79 7.57 35.48
CA ALA A 262 14.43 8.93 35.84
C ALA A 262 14.94 9.27 37.24
N ASP A 263 15.84 10.25 37.32
CA ASP A 263 16.27 10.92 38.55
C ASP A 263 15.10 11.67 39.20
N ILE A 264 14.79 11.47 40.49
CA ILE A 264 13.67 12.14 41.17
C ILE A 264 14.15 13.40 41.91
N LYS A 265 13.94 14.57 41.29
CA LYS A 265 14.30 15.87 41.84
C LYS A 265 13.14 16.43 42.68
N GLY A 266 12.27 17.26 42.12
CA GLY A 266 11.09 17.79 42.79
C GLY A 266 9.97 16.74 42.89
N ALA A 267 9.40 16.56 44.08
CA ALA A 267 8.36 15.55 44.29
C ALA A 267 7.32 15.93 45.35
N ILE A 268 6.07 15.55 45.11
CA ILE A 268 4.98 15.55 46.09
C ILE A 268 4.84 14.12 46.60
N VAL A 269 5.08 13.92 47.90
CA VAL A 269 5.31 12.59 48.50
C VAL A 269 4.33 12.31 49.63
N ALA A 270 3.54 11.26 49.52
CA ALA A 270 2.76 10.72 50.63
C ALA A 270 3.70 10.04 51.65
N CYS A 271 3.82 10.62 52.84
CA CYS A 271 4.79 10.27 53.88
C CYS A 271 4.16 9.71 55.17
N SER A 272 2.88 9.37 55.17
CA SER A 272 2.18 8.86 56.36
C SER A 272 2.88 7.69 57.07
N ASP A 273 2.97 7.74 58.41
CA ASP A 273 3.52 6.66 59.23
C ASP A 273 2.55 5.51 59.51
N THR A 274 1.29 5.63 59.09
CA THR A 274 0.31 4.54 59.12
C THR A 274 -0.15 4.20 57.70
N LYS A 275 -0.83 3.04 57.57
CA LYS A 275 -1.43 2.60 56.30
C LYS A 275 -2.55 3.57 55.88
N ALA A 276 -2.21 4.55 55.06
CA ALA A 276 -3.11 5.63 54.63
C ALA A 276 -3.99 5.20 53.44
N ALA A 277 -4.63 4.03 53.56
CA ALA A 277 -5.41 3.39 52.48
C ALA A 277 -6.63 4.18 51.98
N GLY A 278 -7.03 5.26 52.66
CA GLY A 278 -8.05 6.22 52.22
C GLY A 278 -7.51 7.60 51.83
N LEU A 279 -6.18 7.81 51.85
CA LEU A 279 -5.57 9.08 51.47
C LEU A 279 -5.62 9.25 49.94
N ARG A 280 -6.25 10.34 49.52
CA ARG A 280 -6.16 10.90 48.17
C ARG A 280 -5.14 12.04 48.24
N LEU A 281 -3.92 11.89 47.71
CA LEU A 281 -2.86 12.90 47.90
C LEU A 281 -3.20 14.23 47.21
N VAL A 282 -3.64 14.15 45.94
CA VAL A 282 -4.35 15.21 45.22
C VAL A 282 -5.81 14.77 45.05
N ASN A 283 -6.76 15.59 45.51
CA ASN A 283 -8.19 15.31 45.49
C ASN A 283 -8.95 16.42 44.74
N LEU A 284 -9.52 16.08 43.58
CA LEU A 284 -10.31 16.98 42.75
C LEU A 284 -11.80 16.65 42.91
N PHE A 285 -12.64 17.65 43.13
CA PHE A 285 -14.10 17.46 43.24
C PHE A 285 -14.87 18.68 42.74
N ASN A 286 -16.06 18.45 42.15
CA ASN A 286 -16.93 19.51 41.60
C ASN A 286 -16.19 20.41 40.58
N GLY A 287 -15.72 19.82 39.49
CA GLY A 287 -15.02 20.56 38.42
C GLY A 287 -13.68 21.16 38.86
N GLY A 288 -12.88 20.44 39.64
CA GLY A 288 -11.49 20.82 39.87
C GLY A 288 -10.60 20.41 38.68
N HIS A 289 -9.50 21.13 38.43
CA HIS A 289 -8.54 20.77 37.38
C HIS A 289 -7.11 20.63 37.93
N PHE A 290 -6.40 19.57 37.55
CA PHE A 290 -5.00 19.34 37.90
C PHE A 290 -4.19 19.06 36.64
N ASN A 291 -3.09 19.79 36.45
CA ASN A 291 -2.16 19.59 35.36
C ASN A 291 -0.80 19.15 35.91
N LEU A 292 -0.21 18.09 35.37
CA LEU A 292 1.17 17.68 35.67
C LEU A 292 2.03 17.83 34.41
N GLU A 293 2.96 18.78 34.47
CA GLU A 293 3.89 19.12 33.37
C GLU A 293 5.28 18.50 33.62
N SER A 294 5.77 18.55 34.86
CA SER A 294 6.98 17.84 35.29
C SER A 294 7.03 17.68 36.82
N GLY A 295 8.08 17.03 37.33
CA GLY A 295 8.16 16.58 38.73
C GLY A 295 7.45 15.25 38.95
N VAL A 296 7.35 14.83 40.21
CA VAL A 296 6.92 13.47 40.59
C VAL A 296 5.84 13.49 41.67
N LEU A 297 4.77 12.70 41.49
CA LEU A 297 3.84 12.30 42.55
C LEU A 297 4.17 10.86 42.96
N THR A 298 4.42 10.65 44.25
CA THR A 298 4.81 9.32 44.77
C THR A 298 4.51 9.17 46.26
N GLN A 299 4.92 8.05 46.85
CA GLN A 299 4.86 7.78 48.29
C GLN A 299 6.23 7.36 48.82
N LYS A 300 6.40 7.40 50.14
CA LYS A 300 7.58 6.78 50.78
C LYS A 300 7.55 5.25 50.66
N LYS A 301 8.74 4.65 50.80
CA LYS A 301 8.94 3.20 50.86
C LYS A 301 8.05 2.56 51.93
N ASP A 302 7.53 1.38 51.63
CA ASP A 302 6.71 0.54 52.53
C ASP A 302 5.40 1.20 53.03
N GLY A 303 5.07 2.40 52.53
CA GLY A 303 3.80 3.09 52.78
C GLY A 303 2.61 2.46 52.05
N GLN A 304 1.40 2.88 52.41
CA GLN A 304 0.18 2.55 51.68
C GLN A 304 -0.68 3.81 51.50
N ILE A 305 -1.29 3.97 50.34
CA ILE A 305 -2.10 5.13 49.95
C ILE A 305 -3.51 4.68 49.50
N GLY A 306 -4.47 5.61 49.38
CA GLY A 306 -5.66 5.38 48.55
C GLY A 306 -5.33 5.60 47.08
N ASN A 307 -5.05 6.86 46.71
CA ASN A 307 -4.71 7.29 45.35
C ASN A 307 -3.67 8.43 45.40
N LEU A 308 -2.72 8.48 44.47
CA LEU A 308 -1.88 9.68 44.28
C LEU A 308 -2.70 10.83 43.71
N ILE A 309 -3.56 10.55 42.73
CA ILE A 309 -4.55 11.49 42.19
C ILE A 309 -5.93 10.83 42.23
N TYR A 310 -6.91 11.53 42.80
CA TYR A 310 -8.33 11.14 42.74
C TYR A 310 -9.15 12.31 42.21
N ALA A 311 -10.04 12.06 41.25
CA ALA A 311 -10.94 13.05 40.67
C ALA A 311 -12.39 12.57 40.61
N GLU A 312 -13.32 13.36 41.16
CA GLU A 312 -14.77 13.12 41.06
C GLU A 312 -15.56 14.35 40.58
N ASN A 313 -16.76 14.09 40.06
CA ASN A 313 -17.78 15.09 39.71
C ASN A 313 -17.32 16.16 38.71
N GLY A 314 -17.11 15.78 37.45
CA GLY A 314 -16.76 16.72 36.37
C GLY A 314 -15.32 17.25 36.43
N SER A 315 -14.46 16.66 37.25
CA SER A 315 -13.08 17.11 37.45
C SER A 315 -12.14 16.58 36.35
N THR A 316 -11.02 17.27 36.11
CA THR A 316 -10.08 16.93 35.02
C THR A 316 -8.66 16.75 35.53
N VAL A 317 -8.02 15.65 35.13
CA VAL A 317 -6.58 15.41 35.31
C VAL A 317 -5.93 15.45 33.93
N ASN A 318 -5.00 16.40 33.72
CA ASN A 318 -4.20 16.48 32.50
C ASN A 318 -2.75 16.12 32.83
N MET A 319 -2.15 15.20 32.07
CA MET A 319 -0.74 14.84 32.18
C MET A 319 -0.07 15.05 30.83
N SER A 320 0.69 16.15 30.73
CA SER A 320 1.58 16.44 29.59
C SER A 320 3.02 16.02 29.88
N GLY A 321 3.36 15.77 31.15
CA GLY A 321 4.65 15.27 31.58
C GLY A 321 4.64 14.77 33.01
N GLY A 322 5.81 14.78 33.64
CA GLY A 322 6.00 14.29 35.01
C GLY A 322 5.77 12.79 35.19
N TYR A 323 5.75 12.36 36.45
CA TYR A 323 5.69 10.95 36.83
C TYR A 323 4.67 10.74 37.96
N VAL A 324 3.80 9.74 37.82
CA VAL A 324 2.89 9.25 38.88
C VAL A 324 3.28 7.81 39.18
N CYS A 325 4.03 7.59 40.26
CA CYS A 325 4.77 6.34 40.43
C CYS A 325 4.94 5.80 41.85
N GLY A 326 5.08 4.48 41.95
CA GLY A 326 5.41 3.78 43.19
C GLY A 326 4.28 3.70 44.22
N ALA A 327 3.03 4.00 43.84
CA ALA A 327 1.88 3.90 44.73
C ALA A 327 1.58 2.43 45.10
N PHE A 328 1.28 2.17 46.37
CA PHE A 328 0.76 0.89 46.85
C PHE A 328 -0.58 1.13 47.54
N GLY A 329 -1.68 0.83 46.85
CA GLY A 329 -3.03 1.01 47.37
C GLY A 329 -3.75 -0.32 47.61
N SER A 330 -4.46 -0.44 48.73
CA SER A 330 -5.31 -1.60 49.02
C SER A 330 -6.76 -1.46 48.53
N GLY A 331 -7.03 -0.41 47.75
CA GLY A 331 -8.26 -0.20 46.97
C GLY A 331 -7.94 -0.27 45.48
N ASP A 332 -8.68 0.50 44.67
CA ASP A 332 -8.50 0.59 43.22
C ASP A 332 -7.86 1.93 42.80
N GLY A 333 -7.14 1.95 41.68
CA GLY A 333 -6.60 3.20 41.11
C GLY A 333 -5.48 3.86 41.91
N ALA A 334 -4.53 3.08 42.46
CA ALA A 334 -3.51 3.57 43.39
C ALA A 334 -2.65 4.72 42.82
N GLY A 335 -2.34 4.67 41.52
CA GLY A 335 -1.82 5.83 40.78
C GLY A 335 -2.90 6.91 40.63
N ILE A 336 -3.83 6.71 39.69
CA ILE A 336 -4.91 7.65 39.36
C ILE A 336 -6.27 6.96 39.43
N MET A 337 -7.24 7.62 40.06
CA MET A 337 -8.66 7.26 39.98
C MET A 337 -9.50 8.42 39.45
N VAL A 338 -10.32 8.16 38.42
CA VAL A 338 -11.33 9.10 37.90
C VAL A 338 -12.73 8.50 38.07
N SER A 339 -13.69 9.30 38.54
CA SER A 339 -15.01 8.80 38.94
C SER A 339 -16.17 9.75 38.65
N ASN A 340 -17.36 9.18 38.39
CA ASN A 340 -18.63 9.92 38.31
C ASN A 340 -19.48 9.85 39.59
N GLU A 341 -18.97 9.28 40.69
CA GLU A 341 -19.77 8.81 41.85
C GLU A 341 -20.64 9.90 42.55
N LYS A 342 -20.46 11.18 42.23
CA LYS A 342 -21.26 12.30 42.74
C LYS A 342 -22.10 13.03 41.67
N GLY A 343 -22.17 12.48 40.45
CA GLY A 343 -23.05 12.96 39.37
C GLY A 343 -22.38 12.95 38.01
N VAL A 344 -21.38 13.81 37.81
CA VAL A 344 -20.76 14.08 36.50
C VAL A 344 -19.48 13.27 36.31
N ALA A 345 -19.31 12.67 35.12
CA ALA A 345 -18.11 11.95 34.74
C ALA A 345 -16.85 12.83 34.85
N SER A 346 -15.73 12.25 35.28
CA SER A 346 -14.43 12.93 35.33
C SER A 346 -13.53 12.44 34.19
N THR A 347 -12.52 13.23 33.82
CA THR A 347 -11.64 12.90 32.67
C THR A 347 -10.17 12.86 33.06
N LEU A 348 -9.46 11.81 32.64
CA LEU A 348 -7.99 11.79 32.55
C LEU A 348 -7.56 11.99 31.10
N LYS A 349 -6.68 12.97 30.84
CA LYS A 349 -6.03 13.20 29.53
C LYS A 349 -4.53 12.97 29.65
N LEU A 350 -4.04 11.90 29.04
CA LEU A 350 -2.62 11.57 28.94
C LEU A 350 -2.10 12.04 27.57
N THR A 351 -1.35 13.15 27.57
CA THR A 351 -0.70 13.76 26.41
C THR A 351 0.83 13.72 26.52
N GLY A 352 1.35 13.16 27.61
CA GLY A 352 2.76 12.88 27.88
C GLY A 352 2.94 12.35 29.29
N GLY A 353 4.18 12.28 29.77
CA GLY A 353 4.49 11.80 31.12
C GLY A 353 4.38 10.27 31.30
N VAL A 354 4.57 9.82 32.54
CA VAL A 354 4.70 8.39 32.87
C VAL A 354 3.88 8.02 34.12
N ILE A 355 3.04 6.98 34.02
CA ILE A 355 2.34 6.34 35.13
C ILE A 355 2.98 4.96 35.32
N ALA A 356 3.79 4.75 36.36
CA ALA A 356 4.60 3.54 36.47
C ALA A 356 4.83 2.97 37.88
N GLY A 357 4.86 1.64 37.99
CA GLY A 357 5.18 0.94 39.24
C GLY A 357 4.12 1.10 40.34
N ASN A 358 2.90 1.45 39.97
CA ASN A 358 1.77 1.57 40.89
C ASN A 358 1.06 0.21 41.03
N SER A 359 0.53 -0.07 42.22
CA SER A 359 -0.14 -1.34 42.55
C SER A 359 -1.45 -1.14 43.29
N ALA A 360 -2.53 -1.74 42.78
CA ALA A 360 -3.90 -1.65 43.31
C ALA A 360 -4.61 -3.01 43.23
N ASN A 361 -5.84 -3.16 43.72
CA ASN A 361 -6.63 -4.37 43.49
C ASN A 361 -7.00 -4.49 42.00
N SER A 362 -7.62 -3.43 41.44
CA SER A 362 -7.81 -3.22 40.01
C SER A 362 -7.34 -1.83 39.57
N GLY A 363 -6.96 -1.71 38.30
CA GLY A 363 -6.47 -0.45 37.72
C GLY A 363 -5.20 0.07 38.40
N GLY A 364 -4.13 -0.75 38.40
CA GLY A 364 -2.89 -0.46 39.13
C GLY A 364 -2.32 0.94 38.88
N GLY A 365 -2.19 1.30 37.60
CA GLY A 365 -1.87 2.66 37.15
C GLY A 365 -3.08 3.60 37.16
N VAL A 366 -4.16 3.20 36.48
CA VAL A 366 -5.38 4.01 36.29
C VAL A 366 -6.64 3.17 36.54
N TYR A 367 -7.58 3.69 37.33
CA TYR A 367 -8.94 3.17 37.46
C TYR A 367 -9.98 4.22 37.08
N ALA A 368 -10.86 3.90 36.13
CA ALA A 368 -11.91 4.79 35.64
C ALA A 368 -13.30 4.21 35.94
N ARG A 369 -14.12 4.95 36.69
CA ARG A 369 -15.48 4.55 37.08
C ARG A 369 -16.51 5.44 36.38
N TYR A 370 -17.17 4.89 35.36
CA TYR A 370 -18.12 5.58 34.47
C TYR A 370 -17.60 6.96 34.02
N SER A 371 -16.33 6.99 33.62
CA SER A 371 -15.52 8.20 33.43
C SER A 371 -14.69 8.07 32.15
N GLU A 372 -14.01 9.15 31.76
CA GLU A 372 -13.25 9.22 30.50
C GLU A 372 -11.74 9.07 30.74
N VAL A 373 -11.09 8.25 29.91
CA VAL A 373 -9.63 8.18 29.79
C VAL A 373 -9.24 8.36 28.33
N ALA A 374 -8.60 9.49 28.02
CA ALA A 374 -8.08 9.80 26.69
C ALA A 374 -6.55 9.74 26.68
N ILE A 375 -5.98 8.86 25.86
CA ILE A 375 -4.53 8.69 25.69
C ILE A 375 -4.17 9.06 24.25
N THR A 376 -3.45 10.16 24.09
CA THR A 376 -2.88 10.59 22.81
C THR A 376 -1.36 10.38 22.76
N ASN A 377 -0.70 10.38 23.93
CA ASN A 377 0.72 10.10 24.10
C ASN A 377 0.99 9.75 25.58
N GLY A 378 2.25 9.55 25.98
CA GLY A 378 2.63 9.19 27.34
C GLY A 378 2.74 7.67 27.54
N ILE A 379 3.11 7.26 28.75
CA ILE A 379 3.52 5.89 29.06
C ILE A 379 2.82 5.38 30.33
N ILE A 380 2.12 4.25 30.24
CA ILE A 380 1.59 3.49 31.38
C ILE A 380 2.42 2.20 31.45
N SER A 381 3.41 2.16 32.34
CA SER A 381 4.48 1.14 32.35
C SER A 381 4.63 0.38 33.66
N GLY A 382 4.66 -0.95 33.59
CA GLY A 382 5.09 -1.78 34.72
C GLY A 382 4.27 -1.62 36.00
N ASN A 383 2.99 -1.25 35.89
CA ASN A 383 2.02 -1.22 36.98
C ASN A 383 1.40 -2.62 37.18
N SER A 384 0.79 -2.89 38.33
CA SER A 384 0.27 -4.23 38.65
C SER A 384 -1.00 -4.29 39.49
N THR A 385 -1.72 -5.41 39.39
CA THR A 385 -2.71 -5.80 40.41
C THR A 385 -2.02 -6.40 41.65
N LEU A 386 -2.64 -6.31 42.83
CA LEU A 386 -2.15 -6.96 44.07
C LEU A 386 -2.44 -8.47 44.11
N GLY A 387 -3.34 -8.96 43.26
CA GLY A 387 -3.76 -10.35 43.17
C GLY A 387 -4.63 -10.58 41.94
N ALA A 388 -5.61 -11.48 42.06
CA ALA A 388 -6.68 -11.60 41.07
C ALA A 388 -7.47 -10.29 41.01
N GLY A 389 -7.57 -9.71 39.81
CA GLY A 389 -8.13 -8.38 39.56
C GLY A 389 -8.06 -8.01 38.09
N LEU A 390 -8.56 -6.83 37.73
CA LEU A 390 -8.62 -6.37 36.34
C LEU A 390 -7.73 -5.13 36.15
N GLY A 391 -7.01 -5.05 35.03
CA GLY A 391 -6.24 -3.87 34.66
C GLY A 391 -4.98 -3.66 35.50
N GLY A 392 -3.84 -4.20 35.05
CA GLY A 392 -2.54 -3.83 35.62
C GLY A 392 -2.21 -2.37 35.32
N GLY A 393 -2.31 -1.98 34.05
CA GLY A 393 -2.22 -0.60 33.57
C GLY A 393 -3.51 0.18 33.81
N ILE A 394 -4.57 -0.16 33.08
CA ILE A 394 -5.87 0.54 33.11
C ILE A 394 -7.00 -0.45 33.44
N MET A 395 -7.93 -0.05 34.32
CA MET A 395 -9.25 -0.67 34.45
C MET A 395 -10.36 0.36 34.22
N ALA A 396 -11.34 0.05 33.37
CA ALA A 396 -12.54 0.85 33.14
C ALA A 396 -13.82 0.10 33.52
N VAL A 397 -14.63 0.68 34.40
CA VAL A 397 -15.93 0.18 34.85
C VAL A 397 -17.01 1.14 34.34
N GLY A 398 -17.54 0.87 33.15
CA GLY A 398 -18.33 1.81 32.37
C GLY A 398 -17.52 3.01 31.87
N GLY A 399 -18.16 3.91 31.13
CA GLY A 399 -17.51 5.11 30.59
C GLY A 399 -16.75 4.85 29.29
N ILE A 400 -15.72 5.64 29.01
CA ILE A 400 -15.05 5.67 27.70
C ILE A 400 -13.53 5.61 27.89
N VAL A 401 -12.86 4.74 27.11
CA VAL A 401 -11.40 4.73 26.98
C VAL A 401 -11.03 4.90 25.51
N THR A 402 -10.29 5.96 25.20
CA THR A 402 -9.83 6.29 23.84
C THR A 402 -8.31 6.25 23.79
N VAL A 403 -7.75 5.37 22.95
CA VAL A 403 -6.31 5.26 22.69
C VAL A 403 -6.03 5.70 21.25
N SER A 404 -5.12 6.66 21.11
CA SER A 404 -4.79 7.36 19.85
C SER A 404 -3.29 7.67 19.74
N GLY A 405 -2.47 6.94 20.51
CA GLY A 405 -1.04 7.09 20.63
C GLY A 405 -0.54 6.63 22.01
N GLY A 406 0.74 6.86 22.30
CA GLY A 406 1.36 6.46 23.57
C GLY A 406 1.53 4.95 23.76
N TYR A 407 1.90 4.55 24.98
CA TYR A 407 2.28 3.19 25.34
C TYR A 407 1.55 2.69 26.60
N ILE A 408 0.92 1.52 26.51
CA ILE A 408 0.37 0.74 27.64
C ILE A 408 1.16 -0.57 27.68
N THR A 409 2.23 -0.62 28.47
CA THR A 409 3.32 -1.59 28.27
C THR A 409 3.87 -2.21 29.56
N ASN A 410 4.32 -3.46 29.50
CA ASN A 410 4.94 -4.18 30.62
C ASN A 410 4.11 -4.27 31.93
N ASN A 411 2.83 -3.91 31.90
CA ASN A 411 1.94 -3.99 33.06
C ASN A 411 1.55 -5.45 33.35
N ARG A 412 1.18 -5.75 34.61
CA ARG A 412 0.93 -7.12 35.07
C ARG A 412 -0.40 -7.33 35.80
N MET A 413 -1.16 -8.35 35.40
CA MET A 413 -2.15 -8.98 36.27
C MET A 413 -1.45 -10.11 37.04
N ALA A 414 -1.42 -10.00 38.38
CA ALA A 414 -0.37 -10.63 39.19
C ALA A 414 -0.66 -12.03 39.73
N LYS A 415 -1.92 -12.46 39.86
CA LYS A 415 -2.30 -13.79 40.39
C LYS A 415 -3.59 -14.30 39.75
N SER A 416 -3.64 -15.58 39.37
CA SER A 416 -4.90 -16.27 39.05
C SER A 416 -5.78 -16.40 40.30
N CYS A 417 -7.11 -16.44 40.11
CA CYS A 417 -8.08 -16.78 41.16
C CYS A 417 -8.10 -18.27 41.54
N GLY A 418 -7.50 -19.15 40.73
CA GLY A 418 -7.58 -20.61 40.87
C GLY A 418 -8.75 -21.25 40.09
N HIS A 419 -9.44 -20.49 39.24
CA HIS A 419 -10.41 -20.99 38.27
C HIS A 419 -9.82 -20.94 36.85
N ASP A 420 -8.89 -21.85 36.55
CA ASP A 420 -8.27 -21.90 35.21
C ASP A 420 -9.35 -22.09 34.11
N GLY A 421 -9.18 -21.43 32.96
CA GLY A 421 -10.14 -21.44 31.83
C GLY A 421 -11.30 -20.45 31.91
N ASN A 422 -11.79 -20.08 33.10
CA ASN A 422 -12.89 -19.10 33.21
C ASN A 422 -12.49 -17.72 32.62
N GLY A 423 -11.28 -17.27 32.97
CA GLY A 423 -10.83 -15.90 32.74
C GLY A 423 -11.70 -14.88 33.48
N ASP A 424 -11.89 -15.12 34.79
CA ASP A 424 -12.53 -14.17 35.71
C ASP A 424 -11.72 -12.85 35.76
N HIS A 425 -10.40 -12.91 35.56
CA HIS A 425 -9.44 -11.83 35.70
C HIS A 425 -8.50 -11.70 34.50
N GLY A 426 -7.93 -10.50 34.30
CA GLY A 426 -7.09 -10.22 33.14
C GLY A 426 -7.02 -8.76 32.70
N GLY A 427 -6.72 -8.56 31.42
CA GLY A 427 -6.51 -7.26 30.79
C GLY A 427 -5.30 -6.54 31.39
N ALA A 428 -4.14 -7.20 31.42
CA ALA A 428 -2.99 -6.69 32.17
C ALA A 428 -2.52 -5.32 31.69
N GLY A 429 -2.58 -5.05 30.37
CA GLY A 429 -2.48 -3.69 29.83
C GLY A 429 -3.76 -2.88 30.10
N LEU A 430 -4.87 -3.26 29.48
CA LEU A 430 -6.17 -2.59 29.55
C LEU A 430 -7.28 -3.61 29.81
N ALA A 431 -8.07 -3.38 30.87
CA ALA A 431 -9.30 -4.10 31.15
C ALA A 431 -10.52 -3.15 31.12
N ALA A 432 -11.67 -3.64 30.64
CA ALA A 432 -12.90 -2.87 30.58
C ALA A 432 -14.16 -3.75 30.79
N ASN A 433 -15.12 -3.28 31.58
CA ASN A 433 -16.41 -3.94 31.77
C ASN A 433 -17.56 -2.96 32.08
N ASN A 434 -18.76 -3.49 32.35
CA ASN A 434 -19.90 -2.75 32.90
C ASN A 434 -20.36 -1.59 32.00
N GLY A 435 -20.51 -1.86 30.70
CA GLY A 435 -20.89 -0.86 29.69
C GLY A 435 -19.76 0.10 29.30
N ALA A 436 -18.48 -0.27 29.48
CA ALA A 436 -17.35 0.53 29.04
C ALA A 436 -17.14 0.45 27.52
N HIS A 437 -16.97 1.60 26.86
CA HIS A 437 -16.70 1.69 25.43
C HIS A 437 -15.20 1.95 25.22
N VAL A 438 -14.49 0.98 24.64
CA VAL A 438 -13.06 1.09 24.33
C VAL A 438 -12.89 1.36 22.83
N THR A 439 -12.14 2.42 22.49
CA THR A 439 -11.75 2.73 21.11
C THR A 439 -10.24 2.86 20.99
N ILE A 440 -9.63 2.08 20.12
CA ILE A 440 -8.20 2.09 19.80
C ILE A 440 -8.05 2.50 18.33
N SER A 441 -7.26 3.53 18.07
CA SER A 441 -7.08 4.12 16.73
C SER A 441 -5.62 4.34 16.35
N ASP A 442 -4.74 4.41 17.35
CA ASP A 442 -3.29 4.31 17.27
C ASP A 442 -2.75 4.01 18.68
N GLY A 443 -1.43 3.87 18.84
CA GLY A 443 -0.75 3.57 20.10
C GLY A 443 -0.32 2.12 20.24
N GLN A 444 0.42 1.82 21.31
CA GLN A 444 1.06 0.52 21.53
C GLN A 444 0.64 -0.12 22.85
N ILE A 445 -0.04 -1.27 22.78
CA ILE A 445 -0.38 -2.11 23.94
C ILE A 445 0.55 -3.34 23.91
N THR A 446 1.73 -3.22 24.52
CA THR A 446 2.87 -4.10 24.22
C THR A 446 3.56 -4.70 25.44
N GLY A 447 3.86 -6.00 25.38
CA GLY A 447 4.61 -6.66 26.44
C GLY A 447 3.87 -6.77 27.78
N ASN A 448 2.54 -6.68 27.82
CA ASN A 448 1.80 -6.84 29.08
C ASN A 448 1.65 -8.34 29.42
N TYR A 449 1.67 -8.68 30.72
CA TYR A 449 1.61 -10.07 31.20
C TYR A 449 0.40 -10.29 32.10
N SER A 450 -0.47 -11.22 31.77
CA SER A 450 -1.53 -11.69 32.67
C SER A 450 -1.20 -13.09 33.18
N GLU A 451 -1.23 -13.27 34.50
CA GLU A 451 -1.18 -14.60 35.12
C GLU A 451 -2.42 -15.46 34.74
N GLU A 452 -3.53 -14.82 34.36
CA GLU A 452 -4.79 -15.49 34.00
C GLU A 452 -5.11 -15.28 32.52
N ALA A 453 -6.12 -14.48 32.18
CA ALA A 453 -6.57 -14.24 30.80
C ALA A 453 -6.18 -12.83 30.30
N GLY A 454 -6.29 -12.53 29.00
CA GLY A 454 -6.21 -11.15 28.49
C GLY A 454 -4.86 -10.46 28.79
N GLY A 455 -3.81 -10.76 28.04
CA GLY A 455 -2.50 -10.12 28.23
C GLY A 455 -2.53 -8.62 27.91
N GLY A 456 -2.84 -8.28 26.66
CA GLY A 456 -2.97 -6.90 26.20
C GLY A 456 -4.29 -6.25 26.63
N VAL A 457 -5.39 -6.67 25.99
CA VAL A 457 -6.74 -6.11 26.17
C VAL A 457 -7.72 -7.18 26.64
N TYR A 458 -8.55 -6.87 27.64
CA TYR A 458 -9.72 -7.67 28.01
C TYR A 458 -10.96 -6.78 28.12
N VAL A 459 -11.99 -7.03 27.31
CA VAL A 459 -13.31 -6.41 27.46
C VAL A 459 -14.34 -7.50 27.76
N THR A 460 -15.23 -7.30 28.74
CA THR A 460 -16.24 -8.30 29.14
C THR A 460 -17.48 -7.64 29.73
N ASP A 461 -18.67 -8.23 29.57
CA ASP A 461 -19.88 -7.83 30.30
C ASP A 461 -20.69 -9.01 30.87
N VAL A 462 -19.96 -10.06 31.28
CA VAL A 462 -20.48 -11.17 32.10
C VAL A 462 -21.24 -10.61 33.31
N GLY A 463 -22.49 -11.05 33.49
CA GLY A 463 -23.37 -10.61 34.57
C GLY A 463 -24.39 -9.53 34.16
N ARG A 464 -24.37 -9.05 32.91
CA ARG A 464 -25.36 -8.12 32.35
C ARG A 464 -26.22 -8.75 31.24
N GLN A 465 -26.51 -10.04 31.33
CA GLN A 465 -27.23 -10.80 30.30
C GLN A 465 -28.64 -10.27 29.98
N ASP A 466 -29.32 -9.67 30.96
CA ASP A 466 -30.66 -9.07 30.79
C ASP A 466 -30.65 -7.65 30.18
N TRP A 467 -29.47 -7.10 29.84
CA TRP A 467 -29.34 -5.77 29.22
C TRP A 467 -29.36 -5.83 27.70
N SER A 468 -29.80 -4.75 27.06
CA SER A 468 -29.66 -4.59 25.61
C SER A 468 -28.19 -4.41 25.22
N ARG A 469 -27.76 -5.03 24.12
CA ARG A 469 -26.37 -4.98 23.64
C ARG A 469 -25.86 -3.59 23.26
N LYS A 470 -26.76 -2.62 23.07
CA LYS A 470 -26.39 -1.20 22.88
C LYS A 470 -25.85 -0.54 24.17
N ASP A 471 -26.16 -1.14 25.33
CA ASP A 471 -25.86 -0.64 26.68
C ASP A 471 -24.78 -1.50 27.38
N THR A 472 -24.17 -2.45 26.67
CA THR A 472 -23.09 -3.33 27.15
C THR A 472 -21.72 -2.96 26.57
N ALA A 473 -20.65 -3.50 27.16
CA ALA A 473 -19.28 -3.10 26.83
C ALA A 473 -18.90 -3.37 25.37
N TRP A 474 -18.08 -2.48 24.80
CA TRP A 474 -17.76 -2.40 23.38
C TRP A 474 -16.26 -2.26 23.16
N LEU A 475 -15.74 -2.85 22.07
CA LEU A 475 -14.36 -2.69 21.62
C LEU A 475 -14.30 -2.34 20.13
N ASN A 476 -13.67 -1.23 19.78
CA ASN A 476 -13.41 -0.84 18.40
C ASN A 476 -11.93 -0.60 18.16
N ILE A 477 -11.35 -1.22 17.14
CA ILE A 477 -9.94 -1.11 16.79
C ILE A 477 -9.82 -0.72 15.31
N THR A 478 -9.26 0.46 15.06
CA THR A 478 -9.11 1.06 13.72
C THR A 478 -7.66 1.40 13.35
N GLY A 479 -6.74 1.28 14.29
CA GLY A 479 -5.30 1.38 14.09
C GLY A 479 -4.54 1.09 15.38
N GLY A 480 -3.21 1.04 15.31
CA GLY A 480 -2.33 0.80 16.45
C GLY A 480 -1.83 -0.65 16.54
N THR A 481 -1.07 -0.95 17.59
CA THR A 481 -0.34 -2.22 17.75
C THR A 481 -0.60 -2.88 19.10
N ILE A 482 -0.94 -4.16 19.09
CA ILE A 482 -1.16 -5.00 20.27
C ILE A 482 -0.22 -6.21 20.15
N ALA A 483 0.98 -6.12 20.74
CA ALA A 483 2.06 -7.05 20.43
C ALA A 483 2.91 -7.56 21.62
N SER A 484 3.47 -8.77 21.50
CA SER A 484 4.29 -9.41 22.54
C SER A 484 3.61 -9.53 23.92
N ASN A 485 2.27 -9.50 23.99
CA ASN A 485 1.54 -9.69 25.25
C ASN A 485 1.38 -11.19 25.58
N VAL A 486 1.21 -11.50 26.86
CA VAL A 486 1.13 -12.88 27.37
C VAL A 486 -0.10 -13.08 28.25
N SER A 487 -0.84 -14.17 28.03
CA SER A 487 -1.79 -14.71 29.02
C SER A 487 -1.33 -16.12 29.44
N PHE A 488 -1.14 -16.34 30.74
CA PHE A 488 -0.45 -17.53 31.21
C PHE A 488 -1.37 -18.72 31.48
N ARG A 489 -2.55 -18.53 32.07
CA ARG A 489 -3.45 -19.64 32.47
C ARG A 489 -4.77 -19.70 31.70
N SER A 490 -5.17 -18.62 31.03
CA SER A 490 -6.44 -18.53 30.30
C SER A 490 -6.27 -17.74 29.00
N GLU A 491 -7.30 -17.75 28.16
CA GLU A 491 -7.27 -17.48 26.73
C GLU A 491 -7.19 -15.98 26.37
N GLY A 492 -6.66 -15.69 25.17
CA GLY A 492 -6.62 -14.35 24.57
C GLY A 492 -5.43 -13.53 25.02
N ALA A 493 -4.22 -13.85 24.55
CA ALA A 493 -3.02 -13.14 25.01
C ALA A 493 -2.92 -11.71 24.46
N GLY A 494 -3.22 -11.48 23.18
CA GLY A 494 -3.37 -10.13 22.63
C GLY A 494 -4.68 -9.48 23.08
N ILE A 495 -5.82 -10.08 22.70
CA ILE A 495 -7.17 -9.59 22.99
C ILE A 495 -8.05 -10.74 23.53
N ARG A 496 -8.81 -10.48 24.61
CA ARG A 496 -9.96 -11.30 25.04
C ARG A 496 -11.26 -10.51 24.88
N VAL A 497 -12.19 -11.06 24.10
CA VAL A 497 -13.57 -10.57 23.95
C VAL A 497 -14.48 -11.47 24.79
N GLY A 498 -15.02 -10.94 25.89
CA GLY A 498 -15.89 -11.66 26.82
C GLY A 498 -17.35 -11.74 26.37
N GLN A 499 -18.18 -12.41 27.17
CA GLN A 499 -19.64 -12.43 26.96
C GLN A 499 -20.25 -11.02 26.98
N MET A 500 -21.37 -10.85 26.27
CA MET A 500 -22.11 -9.59 26.08
C MET A 500 -21.32 -8.43 25.44
N VAL A 501 -20.14 -8.70 24.88
CA VAL A 501 -19.33 -7.71 24.15
C VAL A 501 -19.53 -7.84 22.65
N ASP A 502 -19.68 -6.69 21.99
CA ASP A 502 -19.51 -6.54 20.55
C ASP A 502 -18.11 -5.91 20.28
N ALA A 503 -17.28 -6.60 19.50
CA ALA A 503 -15.93 -6.18 19.15
C ALA A 503 -15.76 -6.03 17.63
N MET A 504 -15.22 -4.89 17.19
CA MET A 504 -14.96 -4.58 15.78
C MET A 504 -13.48 -4.25 15.56
N ILE A 505 -12.87 -4.85 14.54
CA ILE A 505 -11.48 -4.64 14.15
C ILE A 505 -11.45 -4.35 12.64
N ASN A 506 -11.17 -3.10 12.29
CA ASN A 506 -11.24 -2.60 10.91
C ASN A 506 -10.13 -1.56 10.68
N GLY A 507 -8.89 -2.04 10.53
CA GLY A 507 -7.84 -1.22 9.91
C GLY A 507 -8.17 -0.96 8.44
N THR A 508 -7.70 0.16 7.90
CA THR A 508 -7.92 0.51 6.48
C THR A 508 -6.74 0.07 5.59
N PRO A 509 -7.02 -0.47 4.38
CA PRO A 509 -5.99 -0.64 3.35
C PRO A 509 -5.46 0.72 2.89
N ASP A 510 -4.35 0.72 2.17
CA ASP A 510 -3.83 1.93 1.54
C ASP A 510 -4.69 2.25 0.31
N SER A 511 -4.91 3.53 0.00
CA SER A 511 -5.83 3.94 -1.07
C SER A 511 -5.28 5.13 -1.84
N ASN A 512 -5.10 4.97 -3.16
CA ASN A 512 -4.64 6.02 -4.07
C ASN A 512 -3.37 6.76 -3.58
N GLY A 513 -2.41 6.04 -3.00
CA GLY A 513 -1.17 6.59 -2.44
C GLY A 513 -1.30 7.20 -1.03
N THR A 514 -2.49 7.22 -0.44
CA THR A 514 -2.72 7.60 0.97
C THR A 514 -2.56 6.35 1.86
N PRO A 515 -1.66 6.36 2.86
CA PRO A 515 -1.51 5.25 3.81
C PRO A 515 -2.77 5.04 4.64
N GLY A 516 -3.17 3.77 4.81
CA GLY A 516 -4.27 3.38 5.68
C GLY A 516 -3.85 3.28 7.16
N ARG A 517 -4.83 3.35 8.07
CA ARG A 517 -4.61 3.11 9.50
C ARG A 517 -4.50 1.60 9.72
N LYS A 518 -3.29 1.10 9.96
CA LYS A 518 -3.03 -0.33 10.14
C LYS A 518 -3.27 -0.77 11.58
N VAL A 519 -3.88 -1.94 11.74
CA VAL A 519 -3.99 -2.66 13.01
C VAL A 519 -3.01 -3.82 12.99
N TYR A 520 -2.12 -3.90 13.99
CA TYR A 520 -1.22 -5.04 14.18
C TYR A 520 -1.56 -5.77 15.47
N ILE A 521 -1.85 -7.08 15.38
CA ILE A 521 -2.06 -7.98 16.51
C ILE A 521 -1.04 -9.10 16.35
N THR A 522 0.12 -8.95 16.97
CA THR A 522 1.33 -9.63 16.53
C THR A 522 2.17 -10.21 17.67
N ASN A 523 2.81 -11.36 17.44
CA ASN A 523 3.74 -11.97 18.39
C ASN A 523 3.18 -12.18 19.82
N ASN A 524 1.86 -12.27 20.02
CA ASN A 524 1.27 -12.51 21.36
C ASN A 524 1.28 -14.01 21.69
N TYR A 525 1.46 -14.36 22.97
CA TYR A 525 1.66 -15.74 23.43
C TYR A 525 0.62 -16.17 24.47
N CYS A 526 -0.31 -17.05 24.09
CA CYS A 526 -1.19 -17.72 25.04
C CYS A 526 -0.53 -19.03 25.53
N MET A 527 -0.30 -19.13 26.83
CA MET A 527 0.36 -20.27 27.49
C MET A 527 -0.59 -21.10 28.37
N SER A 528 -1.91 -20.86 28.26
CA SER A 528 -2.91 -21.74 28.87
C SER A 528 -2.74 -23.16 28.32
N ARG A 529 -2.90 -24.17 29.18
CA ARG A 529 -2.83 -25.60 28.80
C ARG A 529 -4.09 -26.39 29.16
N PHE A 530 -5.16 -25.68 29.50
CA PHE A 530 -6.38 -26.24 30.10
C PHE A 530 -7.63 -26.01 29.25
N ASP A 531 -7.67 -24.92 28.49
CA ASP A 531 -8.84 -24.55 27.68
C ASP A 531 -8.45 -24.52 26.20
N TRP A 532 -8.99 -23.61 25.38
CA TRP A 532 -8.80 -23.68 23.92
C TRP A 532 -7.78 -22.67 23.33
N GLY A 533 -7.05 -21.91 24.15
CA GLY A 533 -5.88 -21.17 23.67
C GLY A 533 -6.12 -19.72 23.23
N GLY A 534 -6.07 -19.39 21.93
CA GLY A 534 -6.23 -18.01 21.44
C GLY A 534 -5.01 -17.10 21.72
N GLY A 535 -4.00 -17.14 20.86
CA GLY A 535 -2.78 -16.33 20.97
C GLY A 535 -3.04 -14.85 20.69
N GLY A 536 -3.34 -14.51 19.44
CA GLY A 536 -3.69 -13.14 19.04
C GLY A 536 -5.01 -12.68 19.66
N ILE A 537 -6.09 -13.44 19.44
CA ILE A 537 -7.45 -13.10 19.89
C ILE A 537 -8.18 -14.33 20.44
N PHE A 538 -8.96 -14.15 21.51
CA PHE A 538 -9.98 -15.09 21.96
C PHE A 538 -11.37 -14.44 22.01
N VAL A 539 -12.41 -15.20 21.61
CA VAL A 539 -13.82 -14.80 21.73
C VAL A 539 -14.57 -15.79 22.62
N GLN A 540 -15.09 -15.31 23.75
CA GLN A 540 -15.80 -16.12 24.75
C GLN A 540 -17.22 -16.43 24.29
N GLY A 541 -17.60 -17.71 24.30
CA GLY A 541 -18.93 -18.18 23.99
C GLY A 541 -19.83 -18.31 25.22
N ASN A 542 -20.97 -18.98 25.06
CA ASN A 542 -21.75 -19.49 26.20
C ASN A 542 -22.31 -20.87 25.89
N SER A 543 -21.92 -21.87 26.69
CA SER A 543 -22.34 -23.27 26.56
C SER A 543 -23.67 -23.59 27.23
N ASP A 544 -24.24 -22.65 28.00
CA ASP A 544 -25.57 -22.83 28.60
C ASP A 544 -26.67 -22.78 27.52
N GLN A 545 -27.41 -23.88 27.38
CA GLN A 545 -28.52 -23.99 26.43
C GLN A 545 -29.55 -22.86 26.64
N GLY A 546 -29.88 -22.13 25.57
CA GLY A 546 -30.77 -20.99 25.59
C GLY A 546 -30.12 -19.66 26.03
N LYS A 547 -28.80 -19.64 26.27
CA LYS A 547 -28.01 -18.42 26.56
C LYS A 547 -26.95 -18.12 25.49
N GLU A 548 -26.97 -18.81 24.36
CA GLU A 548 -26.02 -18.64 23.25
C GLU A 548 -25.98 -17.19 22.77
N TYR A 549 -27.13 -16.49 22.83
CA TYR A 549 -27.29 -15.06 22.55
C TYR A 549 -26.41 -14.12 23.40
N THR A 550 -25.80 -14.62 24.48
CA THR A 550 -24.91 -13.86 25.39
C THR A 550 -23.43 -13.95 25.02
N ALA A 551 -23.06 -14.74 24.00
CA ALA A 551 -21.67 -14.87 23.56
C ALA A 551 -21.01 -13.52 23.18
N GLY A 552 -19.69 -13.41 23.34
CA GLY A 552 -18.92 -12.35 22.71
C GLY A 552 -19.00 -12.47 21.18
N ARG A 553 -18.97 -11.33 20.49
CA ARG A 553 -19.07 -11.28 19.02
C ARG A 553 -17.94 -10.45 18.44
N LEU A 554 -17.21 -11.00 17.46
CA LEU A 554 -16.05 -10.37 16.86
C LEU A 554 -16.24 -10.21 15.34
N PHE A 555 -16.11 -8.97 14.86
CA PHE A 555 -16.15 -8.61 13.46
C PHE A 555 -14.77 -8.10 13.03
N ILE A 556 -14.09 -8.80 12.12
CA ILE A 556 -12.78 -8.41 11.59
C ILE A 556 -12.89 -8.14 10.08
N TYR A 557 -12.25 -7.06 9.63
CA TYR A 557 -12.26 -6.62 8.25
C TYR A 557 -10.85 -6.37 7.71
N ASN A 558 -10.67 -6.59 6.41
CA ASN A 558 -9.43 -6.38 5.65
C ASN A 558 -8.23 -7.11 6.31
N SER A 559 -8.44 -8.37 6.72
CA SER A 559 -7.52 -9.11 7.58
C SER A 559 -6.58 -10.08 6.88
N TYR A 560 -5.32 -10.06 7.29
CA TYR A 560 -4.26 -10.96 6.85
C TYR A 560 -3.78 -11.80 8.05
N ILE A 561 -4.09 -13.11 8.04
CA ILE A 561 -3.83 -14.05 9.14
C ILE A 561 -2.83 -15.11 8.67
N SER A 562 -1.55 -14.91 9.02
CA SER A 562 -0.45 -15.74 8.51
C SER A 562 0.70 -15.87 9.50
N ALA A 563 1.50 -16.93 9.39
CA ALA A 563 2.65 -17.21 10.24
C ALA A 563 2.35 -17.29 11.75
N ASN A 564 1.09 -17.53 12.14
CA ASN A 564 0.71 -17.85 13.51
C ASN A 564 0.88 -19.36 13.78
N GLU A 565 1.00 -19.75 15.05
CA GLU A 565 1.34 -21.12 15.45
C GLU A 565 0.47 -21.60 16.63
N ALA A 566 -0.05 -22.82 16.52
CA ALA A 566 -0.79 -23.51 17.58
C ALA A 566 -0.10 -24.84 17.91
N GLY A 567 0.12 -25.14 19.20
CA GLY A 567 0.60 -26.46 19.64
C GLY A 567 -0.47 -27.56 19.57
N GLY A 568 -1.74 -27.17 19.47
CA GLY A 568 -2.87 -27.97 19.01
C GLY A 568 -3.17 -27.70 17.53
N TYR A 569 -4.38 -27.22 17.23
CA TYR A 569 -4.91 -27.05 15.87
C TYR A 569 -5.43 -25.62 15.59
N GLY A 570 -5.55 -25.27 14.30
CA GLY A 570 -5.96 -23.92 13.87
C GLY A 570 -4.93 -22.85 14.22
N GLY A 571 -3.72 -22.95 13.67
CA GLY A 571 -2.70 -21.91 13.79
C GLY A 571 -3.22 -20.54 13.37
N GLY A 572 -3.94 -20.46 12.24
CA GLY A 572 -4.63 -19.25 11.81
C GLY A 572 -5.87 -18.98 12.66
N VAL A 573 -6.91 -19.80 12.49
CA VAL A 573 -8.20 -19.70 13.19
C VAL A 573 -8.62 -21.06 13.73
N ALA A 574 -9.06 -21.09 14.98
CA ALA A 574 -9.68 -22.24 15.65
C ALA A 574 -11.08 -21.87 16.19
N VAL A 575 -12.00 -22.84 16.20
CA VAL A 575 -13.39 -22.64 16.64
C VAL A 575 -13.91 -23.85 17.43
N CYS A 576 -14.50 -23.59 18.61
CA CYS A 576 -15.29 -24.54 19.40
C CYS A 576 -16.70 -23.93 19.54
N PRO A 577 -17.55 -24.06 18.51
CA PRO A 577 -18.68 -23.17 18.33
C PRO A 577 -19.78 -23.43 19.37
N THR A 578 -19.95 -22.47 20.28
CA THR A 578 -21.25 -22.18 20.89
C THR A 578 -21.95 -21.03 20.17
N GLY A 579 -21.18 -20.13 19.54
CA GLY A 579 -21.64 -19.16 18.54
C GLY A 579 -21.39 -19.61 17.09
N LYS A 580 -21.62 -18.69 16.15
CA LYS A 580 -21.54 -18.90 14.69
C LYS A 580 -20.23 -18.38 14.10
N THR A 581 -19.76 -18.94 12.98
CA THR A 581 -18.55 -18.44 12.28
C THR A 581 -18.74 -18.27 10.77
N LEU A 582 -18.37 -17.11 10.22
CA LEU A 582 -18.46 -16.82 8.79
C LEU A 582 -17.13 -16.25 8.27
N VAL A 583 -16.62 -16.79 7.18
CA VAL A 583 -15.39 -16.31 6.51
C VAL A 583 -15.70 -15.96 5.05
N THR A 584 -15.50 -14.69 4.67
CA THR A 584 -15.78 -14.16 3.32
C THR A 584 -14.57 -13.41 2.74
N ASN A 585 -14.65 -13.05 1.46
CA ASN A 585 -13.65 -12.23 0.73
C ASN A 585 -13.96 -10.73 0.75
N THR A 586 -15.23 -10.32 0.89
CA THR A 586 -15.68 -8.93 0.77
C THR A 586 -15.26 -8.12 1.99
N LYS A 587 -14.24 -7.25 1.83
CA LYS A 587 -13.43 -6.69 2.94
C LYS A 587 -12.98 -7.79 3.92
N GLY A 588 -12.66 -8.94 3.33
CA GLY A 588 -12.62 -10.24 3.96
C GLY A 588 -11.34 -10.55 4.70
N THR A 589 -11.02 -11.85 4.73
CA THR A 589 -9.81 -12.36 5.37
C THR A 589 -9.02 -13.27 4.43
N ALA A 590 -7.70 -13.22 4.54
CA ALA A 590 -6.79 -14.24 4.02
C ALA A 590 -6.18 -15.03 5.18
N ILE A 591 -6.29 -16.36 5.13
CA ILE A 591 -5.81 -17.27 6.19
C ILE A 591 -4.93 -18.34 5.52
N PHE A 592 -3.61 -18.18 5.61
CA PHE A 592 -2.66 -19.10 4.97
C PHE A 592 -1.28 -19.09 5.63
N GLY A 593 -0.52 -20.17 5.47
CA GLY A 593 0.87 -20.24 5.96
C GLY A 593 0.99 -20.21 7.49
N ASN A 594 -0.05 -20.63 8.21
CA ASN A 594 0.00 -20.83 9.66
C ASN A 594 0.46 -22.26 10.00
N LYS A 595 0.74 -22.54 11.28
CA LYS A 595 1.22 -23.84 11.77
C LYS A 595 0.32 -24.44 12.85
N SER A 596 0.26 -25.78 12.85
CA SER A 596 -0.38 -26.58 13.88
C SER A 596 0.46 -27.82 14.18
N ALA A 597 0.04 -28.63 15.15
CA ALA A 597 0.62 -29.92 15.55
C ALA A 597 0.87 -30.97 14.43
N GLY A 598 0.39 -30.73 13.20
CA GLY A 598 0.53 -31.67 12.10
C GLY A 598 -0.21 -33.01 12.32
N ALA A 599 0.28 -34.04 11.65
CA ALA A 599 -0.36 -35.35 11.54
C ALA A 599 0.16 -36.38 12.57
N GLU A 600 0.55 -35.94 13.78
CA GLU A 600 1.14 -36.85 14.76
C GLU A 600 0.17 -37.98 15.18
N TYR A 601 0.73 -39.16 15.40
CA TYR A 601 0.01 -40.41 15.61
C TYR A 601 0.37 -40.99 16.98
N ASP A 602 -0.63 -41.12 17.84
CA ASP A 602 -0.51 -41.88 19.08
C ASP A 602 -0.91 -43.36 18.90
N ASN A 603 -0.30 -44.20 19.72
CA ASN A 603 -0.47 -45.64 19.81
C ASN A 603 -1.08 -46.00 21.18
N ASP A 604 -2.36 -45.66 21.35
CA ASP A 604 -3.28 -45.90 22.50
C ASP A 604 -2.86 -45.35 23.89
N ASP A 605 -1.59 -45.00 24.09
CA ASP A 605 -1.00 -44.43 25.31
C ASP A 605 -0.61 -42.95 25.07
N HIS A 606 -1.60 -42.06 24.85
CA HIS A 606 -1.43 -40.59 24.79
C HIS A 606 -1.10 -39.98 26.18
N ASN A 607 -0.12 -40.59 26.84
CA ASN A 607 0.22 -40.53 28.25
C ASN A 607 1.04 -39.27 28.57
N SER A 608 0.53 -38.13 28.10
CA SER A 608 0.90 -36.82 28.61
C SER A 608 0.71 -36.82 30.13
N LYS A 609 1.58 -36.11 30.85
CA LYS A 609 1.30 -35.83 32.26
C LYS A 609 -0.04 -35.10 32.32
N PRO A 610 -1.01 -35.55 33.14
CA PRO A 610 -2.29 -34.87 33.27
C PRO A 610 -2.05 -33.44 33.73
N TYR A 611 -2.93 -32.52 33.31
CA TYR A 611 -2.80 -31.10 33.60
C TYR A 611 -2.67 -30.85 35.11
N ASP A 612 -1.52 -30.29 35.49
CA ASP A 612 -1.24 -29.81 36.83
C ASP A 612 -1.58 -28.33 36.91
N LYS A 613 -2.80 -28.08 37.42
CA LYS A 613 -3.34 -26.75 37.66
C LYS A 613 -2.49 -25.89 38.60
N ASP A 614 -1.76 -26.48 39.55
CA ASP A 614 -1.03 -25.68 40.53
C ASP A 614 0.19 -25.03 39.86
N ASN A 615 0.83 -25.73 38.91
CA ASN A 615 2.01 -25.26 38.19
C ASN A 615 1.76 -24.82 36.73
N ASN A 616 0.53 -24.93 36.21
CA ASN A 616 0.20 -24.77 34.78
C ASN A 616 1.10 -25.63 33.87
N SER A 617 1.20 -26.92 34.18
CA SER A 617 2.10 -27.87 33.50
C SER A 617 1.42 -29.20 33.18
N GLY A 618 2.10 -30.13 32.49
CA GLY A 618 1.43 -31.24 31.81
C GLY A 618 0.85 -30.81 30.47
N ASN A 619 0.16 -31.70 29.76
CA ASN A 619 -0.20 -31.52 28.35
C ASN A 619 1.02 -31.24 27.44
N ASP A 620 2.17 -31.86 27.74
CA ASP A 620 3.45 -31.71 27.02
C ASP A 620 3.61 -32.66 25.81
N VAL A 621 2.52 -33.26 25.32
CA VAL A 621 2.54 -34.21 24.18
C VAL A 621 1.70 -33.64 23.06
N THR A 622 2.31 -33.45 21.90
CA THR A 622 1.68 -32.94 20.68
C THR A 622 0.69 -33.97 20.09
N PRO A 623 -0.49 -33.55 19.57
CA PRO A 623 -1.08 -32.22 19.69
C PRO A 623 -1.45 -31.87 21.12
N HIS A 624 -1.22 -30.62 21.51
CA HIS A 624 -1.78 -30.10 22.75
C HIS A 624 -3.29 -29.95 22.58
N LEU A 625 -4.03 -30.85 23.19
CA LEU A 625 -5.50 -30.84 23.21
C LEU A 625 -5.96 -30.23 24.52
N SER A 626 -7.08 -29.52 24.50
CA SER A 626 -7.66 -28.84 25.67
C SER A 626 -7.83 -29.78 26.87
N GLY A 627 -7.86 -29.25 28.09
CA GLY A 627 -8.17 -30.02 29.29
C GLY A 627 -9.58 -30.65 29.26
N GLY A 628 -10.51 -30.08 28.48
CA GLY A 628 -11.91 -30.48 28.42
C GLY A 628 -12.82 -29.73 29.42
N GLY A 629 -12.38 -28.57 29.91
CA GLY A 629 -13.14 -27.71 30.81
C GLY A 629 -14.54 -27.40 30.29
N SER A 630 -15.53 -27.37 31.18
CA SER A 630 -16.95 -27.09 30.85
C SER A 630 -17.55 -27.94 29.72
N GLY A 631 -17.01 -29.13 29.46
CA GLY A 631 -17.48 -30.02 28.39
C GLY A 631 -16.95 -29.69 26.99
N LYS A 632 -15.97 -28.77 26.88
CA LYS A 632 -15.31 -28.41 25.62
C LYS A 632 -14.20 -29.43 25.25
N ASN A 633 -14.54 -30.66 24.88
CA ASN A 633 -13.59 -31.74 24.55
C ASN A 633 -13.73 -32.32 23.14
N GLN A 634 -14.31 -31.55 22.21
CA GLN A 634 -14.64 -31.95 20.84
C GLN A 634 -13.39 -32.07 19.95
N ASP A 635 -12.32 -31.36 20.30
CA ASP A 635 -10.95 -31.50 19.78
C ASP A 635 -10.43 -32.95 19.84
N LYS A 636 -10.70 -33.68 20.93
CA LYS A 636 -10.28 -35.07 21.13
C LYS A 636 -11.04 -36.04 20.21
N ASP A 637 -12.28 -35.72 19.89
CA ASP A 637 -13.07 -36.46 18.89
C ASP A 637 -12.59 -36.17 17.46
N ALA A 638 -12.17 -34.93 17.18
CA ALA A 638 -11.55 -34.60 15.90
C ALA A 638 -10.18 -35.28 15.73
N TYR A 639 -9.33 -35.19 16.76
CA TYR A 639 -8.02 -35.83 16.83
C TYR A 639 -8.08 -37.33 16.52
N ARG A 640 -9.07 -38.05 17.06
CA ARG A 640 -9.21 -39.50 16.87
C ARG A 640 -9.27 -39.94 15.40
N SER A 641 -9.85 -39.13 14.50
CA SER A 641 -9.87 -39.48 13.08
C SER A 641 -8.49 -39.37 12.45
N LYS A 642 -7.98 -40.49 11.91
CA LYS A 642 -6.75 -40.48 11.11
C LYS A 642 -6.88 -39.57 9.88
N VAL A 643 -8.04 -39.58 9.22
CA VAL A 643 -8.29 -38.77 8.02
C VAL A 643 -8.22 -37.28 8.34
N PHE A 644 -8.66 -36.89 9.54
CA PHE A 644 -8.56 -35.51 10.02
C PHE A 644 -7.11 -35.09 10.25
N ARG A 645 -6.33 -35.89 11.01
CA ARG A 645 -4.90 -35.62 11.26
C ARG A 645 -4.08 -35.58 9.96
N ASP A 646 -4.38 -36.45 9.01
CA ASP A 646 -3.70 -36.53 7.72
C ASP A 646 -4.03 -35.33 6.77
N ARG A 647 -5.14 -34.62 6.98
CA ARG A 647 -5.71 -33.68 5.99
C ARG A 647 -5.97 -32.29 6.57
N GLY A 648 -4.87 -31.57 6.83
CA GLY A 648 -4.80 -30.10 6.81
C GLY A 648 -5.72 -29.37 7.80
N HIS A 649 -5.17 -28.88 8.91
CA HIS A 649 -5.91 -28.18 9.98
C HIS A 649 -5.11 -26.99 10.54
N ALA A 650 -4.18 -26.45 9.74
CA ALA A 650 -3.25 -25.40 10.19
C ALA A 650 -3.83 -23.99 10.04
N ASP A 651 -4.68 -23.75 9.06
CA ASP A 651 -5.20 -22.41 8.76
C ASP A 651 -6.60 -22.20 9.34
N PHE A 652 -7.51 -23.18 9.17
CA PHE A 652 -8.82 -23.17 9.82
C PHE A 652 -9.10 -24.52 10.49
N PHE A 653 -9.51 -24.48 11.75
CA PHE A 653 -9.91 -25.63 12.55
C PHE A 653 -11.25 -25.35 13.23
N LEU A 654 -12.15 -26.31 13.21
CA LEU A 654 -13.39 -26.27 13.98
C LEU A 654 -13.71 -27.66 14.51
N ALA A 655 -14.11 -27.76 15.78
CA ALA A 655 -14.63 -28.99 16.34
C ALA A 655 -15.82 -28.74 17.29
N ALA A 656 -16.96 -29.38 17.00
CA ALA A 656 -18.21 -29.21 17.73
C ALA A 656 -18.89 -30.54 18.11
N ALA A 657 -19.93 -30.43 18.94
CA ALA A 657 -20.77 -31.55 19.34
C ALA A 657 -21.55 -32.11 18.14
N ALA A 658 -21.89 -33.40 18.17
CA ALA A 658 -22.73 -33.99 17.14
C ALA A 658 -24.22 -33.70 17.41
N GLY A 659 -24.94 -33.14 16.44
CA GLY A 659 -26.41 -33.01 16.51
C GLY A 659 -27.03 -31.79 15.81
N HIS A 660 -26.23 -30.76 15.51
CA HIS A 660 -26.73 -29.51 14.93
C HIS A 660 -27.44 -29.74 13.58
N GLN A 661 -28.56 -29.04 13.38
CA GLN A 661 -29.36 -29.07 12.14
C GLN A 661 -29.11 -27.84 11.26
N GLU A 662 -28.57 -26.76 11.84
CA GLU A 662 -28.12 -25.54 11.17
C GLU A 662 -26.59 -25.53 11.07
N PRO A 663 -26.02 -24.86 10.06
CA PRO A 663 -24.57 -24.73 9.93
C PRO A 663 -24.02 -23.82 11.03
N LEU A 664 -23.00 -24.32 11.74
CA LEU A 664 -22.25 -23.59 12.76
C LEU A 664 -21.23 -22.65 12.12
N ALA A 665 -20.63 -23.08 11.02
CA ALA A 665 -19.70 -22.26 10.26
C ALA A 665 -19.89 -22.34 8.74
N ALA A 666 -19.47 -21.29 8.07
CA ALA A 666 -19.32 -21.24 6.62
C ALA A 666 -17.99 -20.61 6.21
N VAL A 667 -17.26 -21.26 5.30
CA VAL A 667 -15.98 -20.78 4.76
C VAL A 667 -16.05 -20.75 3.23
N ILE A 668 -15.81 -19.59 2.64
CA ILE A 668 -15.72 -19.39 1.18
C ILE A 668 -14.26 -19.65 0.71
N GLY A 669 -14.09 -20.20 -0.50
CA GLY A 669 -12.77 -20.52 -1.05
C GLY A 669 -11.94 -19.33 -1.53
N LYS A 670 -12.56 -18.15 -1.68
CA LYS A 670 -11.88 -16.88 -2.00
C LYS A 670 -11.51 -16.15 -0.73
N MET A 671 -10.32 -15.56 -0.73
CA MET A 671 -9.81 -14.71 0.34
C MET A 671 -9.77 -13.23 -0.06
N LEU A 672 -9.38 -12.38 0.90
CA LEU A 672 -9.05 -10.98 0.68
C LEU A 672 -8.12 -10.78 -0.53
N GLY A 673 -8.36 -9.74 -1.35
CA GLY A 673 -7.66 -9.52 -2.62
C GLY A 673 -8.13 -10.43 -3.78
N ASP A 674 -9.26 -11.12 -3.60
CA ASP A 674 -9.94 -12.00 -4.57
C ASP A 674 -9.09 -13.16 -5.12
N GLY A 675 -8.01 -13.48 -4.43
CA GLY A 675 -7.22 -14.69 -4.64
C GLY A 675 -7.98 -15.95 -4.23
N ASP A 676 -7.66 -17.05 -4.90
CA ASP A 676 -8.00 -18.39 -4.44
C ASP A 676 -7.21 -18.68 -3.15
N ALA A 677 -7.92 -19.01 -2.06
CA ALA A 677 -7.32 -19.42 -0.80
C ALA A 677 -6.79 -20.86 -0.86
N LYS A 678 -7.15 -21.64 -1.89
CA LYS A 678 -6.65 -23.00 -2.17
C LYS A 678 -6.78 -23.92 -0.94
N TYR A 679 -7.93 -23.87 -0.29
CA TYR A 679 -8.20 -24.67 0.91
C TYR A 679 -8.42 -26.13 0.53
N SER A 680 -7.69 -27.02 1.21
CA SER A 680 -7.88 -28.46 1.17
C SER A 680 -7.88 -29.03 2.59
N GLY A 681 -8.57 -30.14 2.81
CA GLY A 681 -8.63 -30.77 4.14
C GLY A 681 -9.71 -31.84 4.27
N SER A 682 -10.46 -31.79 5.38
CA SER A 682 -11.50 -32.78 5.71
C SER A 682 -12.59 -32.21 6.62
N LYS A 683 -13.81 -32.76 6.54
CA LYS A 683 -14.99 -32.40 7.36
C LYS A 683 -15.77 -33.65 7.80
N GLU A 684 -16.89 -33.47 8.51
CA GLU A 684 -17.82 -34.58 8.73
C GLU A 684 -18.39 -35.16 7.42
N CYS A 685 -18.47 -36.48 7.34
CA CYS A 685 -19.27 -37.21 6.36
C CYS A 685 -20.75 -36.94 6.60
N SER A 686 -21.44 -36.50 5.55
CA SER A 686 -22.86 -36.13 5.59
C SER A 686 -23.82 -37.28 5.99
N ASP A 687 -23.41 -38.53 5.85
CA ASP A 687 -24.19 -39.73 6.14
C ASP A 687 -23.79 -40.44 7.45
N THR A 688 -22.49 -40.68 7.68
CA THR A 688 -21.99 -41.42 8.86
C THR A 688 -21.69 -40.53 10.07
N LYS A 689 -21.49 -39.22 9.88
CA LYS A 689 -21.00 -38.25 10.89
C LYS A 689 -19.57 -38.54 11.40
N GLU A 690 -18.85 -39.45 10.75
CA GLU A 690 -17.40 -39.64 10.95
C GLU A 690 -16.62 -38.50 10.29
N LEU A 691 -15.42 -38.19 10.77
CA LEU A 691 -14.55 -37.17 10.19
C LEU A 691 -13.67 -37.77 9.09
N SER A 692 -14.28 -38.10 7.96
CA SER A 692 -13.63 -38.87 6.88
C SER A 692 -13.90 -38.36 5.46
N GLU A 693 -14.70 -37.30 5.26
CA GLU A 693 -14.98 -36.74 3.92
C GLU A 693 -13.83 -35.81 3.49
N PRO A 694 -13.08 -36.11 2.40
CA PRO A 694 -12.13 -35.18 1.81
C PRO A 694 -12.85 -33.96 1.25
N ILE A 695 -12.27 -32.78 1.42
CA ILE A 695 -12.74 -31.57 0.76
C ILE A 695 -11.58 -30.75 0.17
N ASP A 696 -11.81 -30.25 -1.03
CA ASP A 696 -11.10 -29.13 -1.63
C ASP A 696 -12.15 -28.04 -1.86
N ILE A 697 -11.92 -26.83 -1.36
CA ILE A 697 -12.82 -25.69 -1.59
C ILE A 697 -12.25 -24.90 -2.77
N PRO A 698 -12.87 -24.94 -3.96
CA PRO A 698 -12.43 -24.10 -5.07
C PRO A 698 -12.65 -22.63 -4.69
N ALA A 699 -11.88 -21.70 -5.28
CA ALA A 699 -11.99 -20.25 -5.09
C ALA A 699 -13.43 -19.71 -5.04
N ASN A 700 -14.30 -20.33 -5.84
CA ASN A 700 -15.69 -19.94 -6.07
C ASN A 700 -16.71 -20.74 -5.23
N GLY A 701 -16.26 -21.80 -4.55
CA GLY A 701 -17.10 -22.61 -3.67
C GLY A 701 -17.17 -22.07 -2.24
N GLY A 702 -18.01 -22.71 -1.44
CA GLY A 702 -18.01 -22.56 0.01
C GLY A 702 -18.45 -23.85 0.69
N VAL A 703 -17.89 -24.13 1.87
CA VAL A 703 -18.31 -25.26 2.70
C VAL A 703 -19.20 -24.76 3.84
N LYS A 704 -20.31 -25.46 4.08
CA LYS A 704 -21.11 -25.34 5.30
C LYS A 704 -20.74 -26.48 6.25
N ILE A 705 -20.54 -26.13 7.52
CA ILE A 705 -19.97 -27.01 8.54
C ILE A 705 -20.98 -27.13 9.68
N TYR A 706 -21.36 -28.37 10.00
CA TYR A 706 -22.36 -28.71 11.02
C TYR A 706 -21.75 -29.39 12.24
N ARG A 707 -20.50 -29.91 12.14
CA ARG A 707 -19.78 -30.48 13.28
C ARG A 707 -18.30 -30.08 13.37
N SER A 708 -17.45 -30.48 12.42
CA SER A 708 -16.00 -30.30 12.54
C SER A 708 -15.32 -30.23 11.17
N VAL A 709 -14.34 -29.33 11.01
CA VAL A 709 -13.54 -29.21 9.79
C VAL A 709 -12.09 -28.92 10.11
N GLY A 710 -11.18 -29.46 9.30
CA GLY A 710 -9.82 -28.99 9.15
C GLY A 710 -9.64 -28.46 7.73
N LEU A 711 -9.06 -27.26 7.59
CA LEU A 711 -8.54 -26.74 6.33
C LEU A 711 -7.08 -26.29 6.49
N SER A 712 -6.31 -26.50 5.42
CA SER A 712 -5.04 -25.83 5.18
C SER A 712 -5.02 -25.22 3.78
N SER A 713 -4.39 -24.05 3.66
CA SER A 713 -4.21 -23.32 2.41
C SER A 713 -2.93 -23.76 1.69
N ALA A 714 -2.98 -23.90 0.37
CA ALA A 714 -1.80 -24.03 -0.48
C ALA A 714 -1.19 -22.68 -0.92
N VAL A 715 -1.68 -21.55 -0.39
CA VAL A 715 -1.08 -20.22 -0.62
C VAL A 715 0.18 -20.05 0.24
N THR A 716 1.22 -19.47 -0.36
CA THR A 716 2.51 -19.20 0.30
C THR A 716 2.80 -17.72 0.34
N ALA A 717 3.44 -17.24 1.41
CA ALA A 717 3.84 -15.84 1.53
C ALA A 717 4.75 -15.43 0.36
N GLY A 718 4.48 -14.28 -0.25
CA GLY A 718 5.15 -13.81 -1.47
C GLY A 718 4.52 -14.29 -2.79
N SER A 719 3.52 -15.18 -2.78
CA SER A 719 2.76 -15.54 -3.99
C SER A 719 1.91 -14.35 -4.49
N ALA A 720 1.47 -14.39 -5.74
CA ALA A 720 0.64 -13.33 -6.31
C ALA A 720 -0.68 -13.13 -5.53
N GLU A 721 -1.26 -14.20 -5.01
CA GLU A 721 -2.48 -14.16 -4.19
C GLU A 721 -2.18 -13.62 -2.77
N ALA A 722 -1.06 -14.02 -2.16
CA ALA A 722 -0.61 -13.49 -0.87
C ALA A 722 -0.30 -11.98 -0.92
N ASN A 723 0.33 -11.51 -2.00
CA ASN A 723 0.68 -10.11 -2.18
C ASN A 723 -0.59 -9.25 -2.37
N LYS A 724 -1.55 -9.69 -3.19
CA LYS A 724 -2.87 -9.03 -3.31
C LYS A 724 -3.61 -8.97 -1.97
N ALA A 725 -3.58 -10.06 -1.19
CA ALA A 725 -4.18 -10.09 0.14
C ALA A 725 -3.50 -9.09 1.10
N GLN A 726 -2.17 -8.94 1.02
CA GLN A 726 -1.40 -7.97 1.81
C GLN A 726 -1.66 -6.52 1.38
N GLU A 727 -1.76 -6.23 0.09
CA GLU A 727 -2.09 -4.91 -0.46
C GLU A 727 -3.49 -4.46 -0.03
N ALA A 728 -4.46 -5.38 -0.08
CA ALA A 728 -5.83 -5.16 0.37
C ALA A 728 -6.00 -5.20 1.91
N ALA A 729 -4.94 -5.40 2.69
CA ALA A 729 -5.01 -5.51 4.14
C ALA A 729 -4.91 -4.16 4.88
N GLY A 730 -5.77 -4.01 5.88
CA GLY A 730 -5.65 -3.02 6.94
C GLY A 730 -5.38 -3.64 8.32
N THR A 731 -5.67 -4.93 8.50
CA THR A 731 -5.55 -5.65 9.77
C THR A 731 -4.58 -6.82 9.61
N PHE A 732 -3.54 -6.89 10.43
CA PHE A 732 -2.54 -7.97 10.40
C PHE A 732 -2.57 -8.76 11.72
N ILE A 733 -2.78 -10.07 11.62
CA ILE A 733 -2.76 -11.01 12.75
C ILE A 733 -1.69 -12.05 12.45
N THR A 734 -0.45 -11.82 12.92
CA THR A 734 0.73 -12.58 12.49
C THR A 734 1.72 -12.89 13.61
N GLY A 735 2.42 -14.02 13.50
CA GLY A 735 3.45 -14.41 14.48
C GLY A 735 2.94 -14.78 15.88
N ASN A 736 1.61 -14.77 16.10
CA ASN A 736 1.05 -15.11 17.41
C ASN A 736 1.12 -16.62 17.69
N TYR A 737 1.28 -16.97 18.96
CA TYR A 737 1.40 -18.33 19.44
C TYR A 737 0.29 -18.69 20.43
N SER A 738 -0.22 -19.91 20.32
CA SER A 738 -1.05 -20.54 21.34
C SER A 738 -0.51 -21.92 21.69
N TRP A 739 -0.45 -22.25 22.98
CA TRP A 739 -0.06 -23.58 23.43
C TRP A 739 -1.06 -24.64 22.96
N ASP A 740 -2.36 -24.41 23.21
CA ASP A 740 -3.46 -25.25 22.72
C ASP A 740 -3.87 -24.81 21.29
N HIS A 741 -5.13 -24.43 21.05
CA HIS A 741 -5.65 -24.08 19.71
C HIS A 741 -5.61 -22.57 19.41
N GLY A 742 -5.76 -22.19 18.13
CA GLY A 742 -6.02 -20.80 17.74
C GLY A 742 -4.82 -19.87 17.92
N GLY A 743 -3.77 -20.03 17.13
CA GLY A 743 -2.58 -19.17 17.20
C GLY A 743 -2.92 -17.69 16.95
N GLY A 744 -3.56 -17.40 15.82
CA GLY A 744 -4.10 -16.09 15.50
C GLY A 744 -5.42 -15.81 16.23
N ILE A 745 -6.43 -16.66 16.05
CA ILE A 745 -7.76 -16.50 16.66
C ILE A 745 -8.27 -17.84 17.21
N MET A 746 -8.84 -17.83 18.41
CA MET A 746 -9.71 -18.90 18.94
C MET A 746 -11.11 -18.34 19.23
N SER A 747 -12.18 -18.96 18.69
CA SER A 747 -13.56 -18.54 18.98
C SER A 747 -14.42 -19.63 19.60
N ASN A 748 -14.97 -19.35 20.78
CA ASN A 748 -16.14 -20.05 21.31
C ASN A 748 -17.46 -19.30 20.98
N GLY A 749 -17.39 -17.98 20.79
CA GLY A 749 -18.52 -17.10 20.46
C GLY A 749 -18.72 -16.85 18.95
N ASP A 750 -19.37 -15.75 18.60
CA ASP A 750 -19.60 -15.41 17.18
C ASP A 750 -18.36 -14.77 16.55
N LEU A 751 -18.00 -15.21 15.35
CA LEU A 751 -16.82 -14.75 14.60
C LEU A 751 -17.16 -14.45 13.14
N TYR A 752 -17.03 -13.18 12.75
CA TYR A 752 -17.30 -12.68 11.40
C TYR A 752 -16.01 -12.14 10.77
N LEU A 753 -15.46 -12.89 9.82
CA LEU A 753 -14.21 -12.61 9.12
C LEU A 753 -14.53 -12.09 7.71
N GLY A 754 -14.82 -10.79 7.62
CA GLY A 754 -15.34 -10.10 6.44
C GLY A 754 -16.77 -9.60 6.61
N VAL A 755 -17.29 -8.92 5.58
CA VAL A 755 -18.67 -8.40 5.59
C VAL A 755 -19.67 -9.56 5.57
N PRO A 756 -20.64 -9.61 6.53
CA PRO A 756 -21.75 -10.56 6.49
C PRO A 756 -22.79 -10.12 5.44
N ALA A 757 -22.67 -10.64 4.22
CA ALA A 757 -23.53 -10.34 3.08
C ALA A 757 -23.92 -11.60 2.29
N ASP A 758 -24.92 -11.46 1.44
CA ASP A 758 -25.29 -12.48 0.46
C ASP A 758 -24.17 -12.64 -0.58
N THR A 759 -23.95 -13.86 -1.06
CA THR A 759 -22.89 -14.18 -2.03
C THR A 759 -23.50 -14.54 -3.38
N TYR A 760 -23.09 -13.84 -4.45
CA TYR A 760 -23.64 -14.01 -5.79
C TYR A 760 -22.63 -14.67 -6.73
N VAL A 761 -23.00 -15.83 -7.26
CA VAL A 761 -22.18 -16.67 -8.15
C VAL A 761 -22.75 -16.64 -9.56
N TYR A 762 -22.12 -15.87 -10.45
CA TYR A 762 -22.45 -15.85 -11.86
C TYR A 762 -21.78 -17.04 -12.59
N PRO A 763 -22.47 -17.70 -13.54
CA PRO A 763 -22.01 -18.95 -14.15
C PRO A 763 -20.86 -18.75 -15.14
N SER A 764 -20.09 -19.82 -15.36
CA SER A 764 -19.08 -19.89 -16.42
C SER A 764 -19.66 -19.53 -17.79
N LEU A 765 -19.14 -18.44 -18.36
CA LEU A 765 -19.54 -17.90 -19.66
C LEU A 765 -18.35 -17.92 -20.62
N LYS A 766 -18.40 -18.83 -21.60
CA LYS A 766 -17.41 -18.91 -22.68
C LYS A 766 -17.92 -18.21 -23.93
N LEU A 767 -17.17 -17.23 -24.42
CA LEU A 767 -17.57 -16.37 -25.55
C LEU A 767 -16.60 -16.54 -26.72
N LYS A 768 -17.12 -16.57 -27.95
CA LYS A 768 -16.30 -16.53 -29.16
C LYS A 768 -16.69 -15.36 -30.04
N ALA A 769 -15.74 -14.46 -30.30
CA ALA A 769 -15.85 -13.36 -31.24
C ALA A 769 -14.90 -13.57 -32.42
N THR A 770 -14.96 -12.68 -33.41
CA THR A 770 -14.12 -12.73 -34.61
C THR A 770 -13.67 -11.35 -35.04
N LYS A 771 -12.40 -11.24 -35.42
CA LYS A 771 -11.72 -10.06 -35.93
C LYS A 771 -11.45 -10.18 -37.42
N LYS A 772 -11.66 -9.08 -38.14
CA LYS A 772 -11.20 -8.88 -39.51
C LYS A 772 -10.34 -7.61 -39.58
N LEU A 773 -9.33 -7.63 -40.44
CA LEU A 773 -8.66 -6.43 -40.92
C LEU A 773 -8.82 -6.37 -42.45
N GLU A 774 -9.29 -5.23 -42.94
CA GLU A 774 -9.34 -4.94 -44.38
C GLU A 774 -8.09 -4.15 -44.80
N GLY A 775 -7.70 -4.24 -46.08
CA GLY A 775 -6.54 -3.54 -46.64
C GLY A 775 -5.21 -4.29 -46.54
N ARG A 776 -5.00 -5.14 -45.52
CA ARG A 776 -3.86 -6.08 -45.43
C ARG A 776 -4.20 -7.34 -44.63
N LYS A 777 -3.24 -8.28 -44.52
CA LYS A 777 -3.37 -9.45 -43.65
C LYS A 777 -3.41 -9.02 -42.17
N LEU A 778 -4.26 -9.70 -41.40
CA LEU A 778 -4.28 -9.71 -39.94
C LEU A 778 -3.09 -10.54 -39.40
N ASN A 779 -2.50 -10.08 -38.30
CA ASN A 779 -1.44 -10.78 -37.56
C ASN A 779 -1.96 -11.35 -36.23
N ASP A 780 -1.25 -12.35 -35.72
CA ASP A 780 -1.48 -12.94 -34.41
C ASP A 780 -1.23 -11.90 -33.30
N GLY A 781 -2.11 -11.81 -32.31
CA GLY A 781 -2.00 -10.87 -31.19
C GLY A 781 -2.16 -9.38 -31.54
N GLU A 782 -2.62 -9.03 -32.74
CA GLU A 782 -2.56 -7.65 -33.26
C GLU A 782 -3.54 -6.66 -32.59
N PHE A 783 -4.72 -7.13 -32.16
CA PHE A 783 -5.75 -6.32 -31.51
C PHE A 783 -6.17 -6.95 -30.18
N SER A 784 -6.40 -6.10 -29.16
CA SER A 784 -6.91 -6.49 -27.83
C SER A 784 -8.41 -6.22 -27.74
N PHE A 785 -9.09 -7.08 -26.97
CA PHE A 785 -10.52 -7.04 -26.74
C PHE A 785 -10.83 -7.35 -25.27
N THR A 786 -11.76 -6.61 -24.70
CA THR A 786 -12.08 -6.68 -23.28
C THR A 786 -13.57 -6.89 -23.05
N VAL A 787 -13.91 -7.82 -22.15
CA VAL A 787 -15.27 -8.06 -21.65
C VAL A 787 -15.43 -7.40 -20.28
N TYR A 788 -16.44 -6.55 -20.19
CA TYR A 788 -16.89 -5.88 -18.98
C TYR A 788 -18.22 -6.48 -18.50
N ARG A 789 -18.41 -6.64 -17.19
CA ARG A 789 -19.72 -6.93 -16.58
C ARG A 789 -20.33 -5.62 -16.06
N LYS A 790 -21.63 -5.44 -16.27
CA LYS A 790 -22.38 -4.33 -15.67
C LYS A 790 -22.66 -4.58 -14.20
N ASP A 791 -22.33 -3.62 -13.34
CA ASP A 791 -22.59 -3.70 -11.90
C ASP A 791 -23.56 -2.60 -11.39
N SER A 792 -23.59 -1.40 -11.99
CA SER A 792 -24.56 -0.33 -11.62
C SER A 792 -25.21 0.36 -12.83
N ASP A 793 -24.57 1.36 -13.42
CA ASP A 793 -25.11 2.24 -14.44
C ASP A 793 -25.01 1.62 -15.84
N ASP A 794 -25.68 2.17 -16.85
CA ASP A 794 -25.46 1.72 -18.23
C ASP A 794 -24.20 2.43 -18.78
N PRO A 795 -23.11 1.72 -19.14
CA PRO A 795 -21.90 2.33 -19.71
C PRO A 795 -22.13 2.98 -21.09
N LEU A 796 -23.34 2.85 -21.65
CA LEU A 796 -23.81 3.55 -22.84
C LEU A 796 -24.58 4.86 -22.53
N ALA A 797 -24.86 5.16 -21.24
CA ALA A 797 -25.41 6.44 -20.83
C ALA A 797 -24.30 7.50 -20.83
N GLY A 798 -24.45 8.53 -21.66
CA GLY A 798 -23.38 9.49 -21.94
C GLY A 798 -22.99 10.36 -20.76
N THR A 799 -21.92 9.98 -20.06
CA THR A 799 -21.10 10.88 -19.23
C THR A 799 -20.25 11.81 -20.10
N THR A 800 -19.64 12.84 -19.50
CA THR A 800 -19.22 14.08 -20.19
C THR A 800 -17.93 14.00 -21.04
N ALA A 801 -17.80 12.97 -21.89
CA ALA A 801 -16.87 12.92 -23.01
C ALA A 801 -17.50 12.09 -24.15
N GLY A 802 -17.81 12.74 -25.28
CA GLY A 802 -18.47 12.07 -26.40
C GLY A 802 -17.59 11.00 -27.08
N THR A 803 -18.24 10.04 -27.74
CA THR A 803 -17.67 8.89 -28.52
C THR A 803 -17.26 7.62 -27.76
N THR A 804 -16.91 7.66 -26.47
CA THR A 804 -16.35 6.48 -25.76
C THR A 804 -17.34 5.72 -24.88
N PHE A 805 -17.17 4.39 -24.83
CA PHE A 805 -17.82 3.49 -23.85
C PHE A 805 -17.27 3.77 -22.44
N ASN A 806 -18.14 4.00 -21.45
CA ASN A 806 -17.70 4.29 -20.08
C ASN A 806 -17.29 3.00 -19.36
N ARG A 807 -15.98 2.80 -19.18
CA ARG A 807 -15.41 1.62 -18.51
C ARG A 807 -15.57 1.67 -16.99
N ASP A 808 -15.61 2.86 -16.41
CA ASP A 808 -15.51 3.10 -14.96
C ASP A 808 -16.74 2.63 -14.17
N VAL A 809 -17.86 2.35 -14.86
CA VAL A 809 -19.12 1.84 -14.28
C VAL A 809 -19.31 0.32 -14.43
N CYS A 810 -18.24 -0.41 -14.76
CA CYS A 810 -18.26 -1.86 -15.00
C CYS A 810 -17.01 -2.57 -14.47
N THR A 811 -17.15 -3.80 -13.95
CA THR A 811 -16.02 -4.69 -13.64
C THR A 811 -15.43 -5.27 -14.93
N GLU A 812 -14.11 -5.21 -15.10
CA GLU A 812 -13.40 -5.99 -16.12
C GLU A 812 -13.37 -7.49 -15.75
N VAL A 813 -13.82 -8.37 -16.66
CA VAL A 813 -14.00 -9.80 -16.36
C VAL A 813 -13.31 -10.75 -17.35
N GLY A 814 -12.60 -10.22 -18.35
CA GLY A 814 -11.70 -11.02 -19.18
C GLY A 814 -11.21 -10.27 -20.42
N THR A 815 -9.92 -10.45 -20.73
CA THR A 815 -9.24 -9.87 -21.90
C THR A 815 -8.76 -10.99 -22.84
N ALA A 816 -8.71 -10.70 -24.14
CA ALA A 816 -8.17 -11.61 -25.16
C ALA A 816 -7.67 -10.83 -26.37
N ALA A 817 -6.74 -11.42 -27.13
CA ALA A 817 -6.34 -10.92 -28.45
C ALA A 817 -6.90 -11.81 -29.57
N ASN A 818 -6.83 -11.35 -30.82
CA ASN A 818 -7.14 -12.20 -31.97
C ASN A 818 -5.99 -13.18 -32.31
N ASP A 819 -6.35 -14.37 -32.79
CA ASP A 819 -5.40 -15.26 -33.50
C ASP A 819 -5.19 -14.81 -34.97
N ALA A 820 -4.24 -15.43 -35.68
CA ALA A 820 -3.90 -15.13 -37.07
C ALA A 820 -5.04 -15.40 -38.08
N GLU A 821 -6.01 -16.24 -37.71
CA GLU A 821 -7.23 -16.53 -38.47
C GLU A 821 -8.39 -15.57 -38.13
N GLY A 822 -8.19 -14.69 -37.14
CA GLY A 822 -9.18 -13.71 -36.70
C GLY A 822 -10.22 -14.27 -35.74
N SER A 823 -9.93 -15.33 -35.01
CA SER A 823 -10.77 -15.84 -33.93
C SER A 823 -10.34 -15.26 -32.57
N ILE A 824 -11.31 -14.95 -31.72
CA ILE A 824 -11.10 -14.43 -30.35
C ILE A 824 -11.93 -15.31 -29.41
N THR A 825 -11.35 -15.83 -28.33
CA THR A 825 -12.05 -16.69 -27.37
C THR A 825 -11.82 -16.23 -25.93
N PHE A 826 -12.90 -16.07 -25.19
CA PHE A 826 -12.90 -15.78 -23.76
C PHE A 826 -13.47 -16.97 -22.99
N ASP A 827 -12.87 -17.27 -21.85
CA ASP A 827 -13.41 -18.19 -20.84
C ASP A 827 -13.45 -17.42 -19.51
N LEU A 828 -14.57 -16.77 -19.24
CA LEU A 828 -14.66 -15.76 -18.17
C LEU A 828 -14.74 -16.36 -16.75
N GLY A 829 -14.71 -17.70 -16.64
CA GLY A 829 -14.93 -18.41 -15.38
C GLY A 829 -16.30 -18.13 -14.75
N GLU A 830 -16.54 -18.72 -13.57
CA GLU A 830 -17.62 -18.25 -12.70
C GLU A 830 -17.15 -16.99 -11.98
N GLN A 831 -18.04 -15.99 -11.89
CA GLN A 831 -17.70 -14.66 -11.41
C GLN A 831 -18.45 -14.31 -10.13
N PHE A 832 -17.82 -13.47 -9.32
CA PHE A 832 -18.23 -13.21 -7.95
C PHE A 832 -18.61 -11.75 -7.77
N ALA A 833 -19.67 -11.51 -7.02
CA ALA A 833 -20.11 -10.18 -6.65
C ALA A 833 -20.75 -10.18 -5.25
N SER A 834 -20.67 -9.03 -4.60
CA SER A 834 -21.41 -8.70 -3.36
C SER A 834 -22.85 -8.27 -3.62
N SER A 835 -23.28 -8.22 -4.89
CA SER A 835 -24.61 -7.84 -5.35
C SER A 835 -25.02 -8.66 -6.59
N GLY A 836 -26.29 -9.06 -6.65
CA GLY A 836 -26.85 -9.86 -7.73
C GLY A 836 -27.58 -9.02 -8.78
N ALA A 837 -27.36 -9.29 -10.06
CA ALA A 837 -28.04 -8.66 -11.19
C ALA A 837 -29.52 -9.10 -11.38
N GLY A 838 -30.08 -9.85 -10.43
CA GLY A 838 -31.39 -10.51 -10.62
C GLY A 838 -31.33 -11.56 -11.73
N ASN A 839 -32.41 -11.69 -12.51
CA ASN A 839 -32.52 -12.76 -13.52
C ASN A 839 -31.79 -12.45 -14.85
N GLU A 840 -31.17 -11.29 -15.02
CA GLU A 840 -30.46 -10.91 -16.25
C GLU A 840 -29.07 -10.31 -15.97
N ILE A 841 -28.02 -11.07 -16.28
CA ILE A 841 -26.63 -10.63 -16.13
C ILE A 841 -26.20 -9.96 -17.44
N THR A 842 -25.77 -8.70 -17.37
CA THR A 842 -25.34 -7.95 -18.55
C THR A 842 -23.82 -7.86 -18.63
N TYR A 843 -23.28 -8.17 -19.81
CA TYR A 843 -21.88 -7.95 -20.18
C TYR A 843 -21.79 -7.04 -21.41
N TYR A 844 -20.62 -6.46 -21.63
CA TYR A 844 -20.28 -5.67 -22.80
C TYR A 844 -18.90 -6.11 -23.32
N LEU A 845 -18.81 -6.53 -24.57
CA LEU A 845 -17.54 -6.82 -25.25
C LEU A 845 -17.17 -5.64 -26.16
N VAL A 846 -15.95 -5.15 -26.02
CA VAL A 846 -15.39 -4.02 -26.79
C VAL A 846 -14.00 -4.37 -27.33
N GLU A 847 -13.58 -3.64 -28.35
CA GLU A 847 -12.18 -3.57 -28.78
C GLU A 847 -11.44 -2.48 -27.99
N ASP A 848 -10.17 -2.72 -27.71
CA ASP A 848 -9.30 -1.74 -27.06
C ASP A 848 -8.70 -0.77 -28.08
N PRO A 849 -8.74 0.56 -27.84
CA PRO A 849 -8.27 1.54 -28.80
C PRO A 849 -6.74 1.47 -28.97
N GLY A 850 -6.30 1.15 -30.19
CA GLY A 850 -4.88 1.14 -30.54
C GLY A 850 -4.38 2.45 -31.14
N GLY A 851 -3.05 2.61 -31.21
CA GLY A 851 -2.39 3.84 -31.66
C GLY A 851 -1.97 3.87 -33.14
N ASP A 852 -2.29 2.85 -33.95
CA ASP A 852 -1.87 2.84 -35.36
C ASP A 852 -2.74 3.80 -36.20
N SER A 853 -2.21 4.99 -36.45
CA SER A 853 -2.77 6.01 -37.36
C SER A 853 -3.09 5.54 -38.79
N GLY A 854 -2.59 4.39 -39.24
CA GLY A 854 -2.93 3.77 -40.52
C GLY A 854 -4.16 2.85 -40.45
N ILE A 855 -4.73 2.63 -39.26
CA ILE A 855 -5.86 1.73 -39.00
C ILE A 855 -7.05 2.51 -38.46
N THR A 856 -8.21 2.36 -39.12
CA THR A 856 -9.50 2.70 -38.51
C THR A 856 -9.93 1.53 -37.63
N TYR A 857 -10.07 1.79 -36.34
CA TYR A 857 -10.51 0.82 -35.32
C TYR A 857 -12.03 0.74 -35.24
N ASP A 858 -12.55 -0.45 -34.94
CA ASP A 858 -13.98 -0.71 -34.79
C ASP A 858 -14.48 -0.26 -33.39
N SER A 859 -15.28 0.80 -33.34
CA SER A 859 -15.81 1.38 -32.10
C SER A 859 -17.11 0.72 -31.60
N SER A 860 -17.48 -0.43 -32.17
CA SER A 860 -18.71 -1.15 -31.81
C SER A 860 -18.68 -1.70 -30.38
N VAL A 861 -19.84 -1.65 -29.71
CA VAL A 861 -20.02 -2.28 -28.39
C VAL A 861 -21.03 -3.43 -28.49
N TYR A 862 -20.63 -4.63 -28.08
CA TYR A 862 -21.49 -5.81 -28.07
C TYR A 862 -22.06 -6.07 -26.67
N LYS A 863 -23.29 -5.60 -26.42
CA LYS A 863 -24.04 -5.90 -25.19
C LYS A 863 -24.54 -7.33 -25.23
N ILE A 864 -24.19 -8.12 -24.22
CA ILE A 864 -24.52 -9.55 -24.10
C ILE A 864 -25.40 -9.70 -22.86
N VAL A 865 -26.63 -10.18 -23.03
CA VAL A 865 -27.60 -10.36 -21.93
C VAL A 865 -27.77 -11.85 -21.66
N VAL A 866 -27.43 -12.27 -20.45
CA VAL A 866 -27.50 -13.66 -20.00
C VAL A 866 -28.70 -13.79 -19.06
N THR A 867 -29.81 -14.34 -19.56
CA THR A 867 -30.95 -14.69 -18.72
C THR A 867 -30.59 -15.90 -17.88
N ALA A 868 -30.69 -15.78 -16.56
CA ALA A 868 -30.30 -16.80 -15.59
C ALA A 868 -31.43 -17.14 -14.61
N GLU A 869 -31.32 -18.33 -14.00
CA GLU A 869 -32.17 -18.79 -12.90
C GLU A 869 -31.38 -18.73 -11.59
N ASP A 870 -31.88 -17.98 -10.62
CA ASP A 870 -31.31 -17.83 -9.28
C ASP A 870 -31.75 -18.97 -8.36
N THR A 871 -30.82 -19.86 -7.99
CA THR A 871 -31.05 -20.86 -6.95
C THR A 871 -30.45 -20.39 -5.62
N LYS A 872 -31.31 -19.83 -4.78
CA LYS A 872 -30.97 -19.36 -3.43
C LYS A 872 -30.83 -20.52 -2.45
N THR A 873 -29.73 -20.54 -1.71
CA THR A 873 -29.49 -21.49 -0.62
C THR A 873 -29.13 -20.74 0.65
N LEU A 874 -29.82 -21.00 1.76
CA LEU A 874 -29.49 -20.38 3.06
C LEU A 874 -28.04 -20.71 3.45
N LEU A 875 -27.27 -19.67 3.76
CA LEU A 875 -25.89 -19.77 4.22
C LEU A 875 -25.84 -19.81 5.75
N MET A 876 -26.32 -18.74 6.40
CA MET A 876 -26.29 -18.54 7.84
C MET A 876 -27.14 -17.32 8.23
N SER A 877 -27.83 -17.36 9.38
CA SER A 877 -28.44 -16.19 10.01
C SER A 877 -27.46 -15.51 10.98
N VAL A 878 -27.24 -14.20 10.82
CA VAL A 878 -26.24 -13.39 11.55
C VAL A 878 -26.89 -12.14 12.19
N PRO A 879 -26.30 -11.50 13.21
CA PRO A 879 -26.80 -10.22 13.73
C PRO A 879 -26.88 -9.13 12.67
N SER A 880 -27.94 -8.32 12.68
CA SER A 880 -28.06 -7.16 11.78
C SER A 880 -27.17 -6.01 12.26
N LYS A 881 -26.60 -5.26 11.30
CA LYS A 881 -25.71 -4.12 11.60
C LYS A 881 -26.44 -2.96 12.30
N GLU A 882 -27.68 -2.68 11.89
CA GLU A 882 -28.45 -1.52 12.38
C GLU A 882 -29.19 -1.82 13.70
N ASN A 883 -29.48 -3.10 13.97
CA ASN A 883 -30.00 -3.56 15.26
C ASN A 883 -29.37 -4.93 15.59
N SER A 884 -28.36 -4.92 16.45
CA SER A 884 -27.57 -6.11 16.76
C SER A 884 -28.29 -7.14 17.65
N SER A 885 -29.54 -6.88 18.04
CA SER A 885 -30.48 -7.80 18.69
C SER A 885 -31.43 -8.51 17.70
N GLN A 886 -31.42 -8.14 16.41
CA GLN A 886 -32.17 -8.83 15.34
C GLN A 886 -31.22 -9.67 14.47
N LEU A 887 -31.72 -10.80 13.95
CA LEU A 887 -31.00 -11.63 12.98
C LEU A 887 -31.42 -11.29 11.54
N LYS A 888 -30.46 -11.34 10.62
CA LYS A 888 -30.61 -11.30 9.17
C LYS A 888 -30.13 -12.63 8.59
N ASP A 889 -30.94 -13.27 7.76
CA ASP A 889 -30.49 -14.41 6.95
C ASP A 889 -29.56 -13.95 5.81
N LEU A 890 -28.51 -14.72 5.56
CA LEU A 890 -27.64 -14.61 4.40
C LEU A 890 -27.79 -15.82 3.48
N TYR A 891 -27.71 -15.62 2.17
CA TYR A 891 -27.91 -16.63 1.14
C TYR A 891 -26.73 -16.69 0.16
N ILE A 892 -26.46 -17.89 -0.39
CA ILE A 892 -25.71 -18.04 -1.63
C ILE A 892 -26.71 -18.10 -2.78
N HIS A 893 -26.54 -17.21 -3.75
CA HIS A 893 -27.30 -17.13 -4.99
C HIS A 893 -26.48 -17.76 -6.13
N ASN A 894 -26.95 -18.90 -6.64
CA ASN A 894 -26.28 -19.61 -7.72
C ASN A 894 -27.04 -19.41 -9.04
N TYR A 895 -26.47 -18.65 -9.96
CA TYR A 895 -27.10 -18.32 -11.23
C TYR A 895 -26.79 -19.37 -12.31
N THR A 896 -27.82 -19.98 -12.92
CA THR A 896 -27.66 -20.93 -14.03
C THR A 896 -28.15 -20.33 -15.35
N ILE A 897 -27.34 -20.39 -16.42
CA ILE A 897 -27.69 -19.83 -17.75
C ILE A 897 -28.91 -20.55 -18.34
N LYS A 898 -29.97 -19.79 -18.63
CA LYS A 898 -31.13 -20.23 -19.43
C LYS A 898 -31.05 -19.76 -20.89
N ASN A 899 -30.55 -18.56 -21.12
CA ASN A 899 -30.46 -17.95 -22.45
C ASN A 899 -29.28 -16.96 -22.53
N VAL A 900 -28.77 -16.74 -23.73
CA VAL A 900 -27.84 -15.65 -24.04
C VAL A 900 -28.36 -14.91 -25.27
N GLY A 901 -28.54 -13.60 -25.17
CA GLY A 901 -28.81 -12.69 -26.28
C GLY A 901 -27.63 -11.75 -26.52
N VAL A 902 -27.50 -11.22 -27.74
CA VAL A 902 -26.45 -10.26 -28.11
C VAL A 902 -27.03 -9.10 -28.92
N THR A 903 -26.60 -7.88 -28.61
CA THR A 903 -27.01 -6.64 -29.28
C THR A 903 -25.78 -5.81 -29.61
N LYS A 904 -25.62 -5.44 -30.88
CA LYS A 904 -24.60 -4.53 -31.37
C LYS A 904 -25.06 -3.08 -31.23
N TYR A 905 -24.25 -2.26 -30.57
CA TYR A 905 -24.39 -0.82 -30.50
C TYR A 905 -23.27 -0.14 -31.28
N GLU A 906 -23.61 0.92 -32.00
CA GLU A 906 -22.67 1.81 -32.71
C GLU A 906 -22.95 3.25 -32.26
N PHE A 907 -21.91 4.05 -32.04
CA PHE A 907 -22.07 5.45 -31.65
C PHE A 907 -22.32 6.32 -32.90
N ARG A 908 -23.43 7.07 -32.91
CA ARG A 908 -23.69 8.07 -33.95
C ARG A 908 -23.32 9.46 -33.47
N GLU A 909 -22.26 10.00 -34.05
CA GLU A 909 -21.85 11.41 -33.90
C GLU A 909 -23.01 12.38 -34.17
N SER A 910 -23.84 12.09 -35.19
CA SER A 910 -24.98 12.93 -35.59
C SER A 910 -26.14 12.99 -34.58
N SER A 911 -26.25 12.03 -33.66
CA SER A 911 -27.29 11.98 -32.62
C SER A 911 -26.71 12.06 -31.20
N GLY A 912 -25.38 12.02 -31.06
CA GLY A 912 -24.64 12.05 -29.80
C GLY A 912 -24.84 10.80 -28.93
N LYS A 913 -25.29 9.67 -29.53
CA LYS A 913 -25.83 8.52 -28.79
C LYS A 913 -25.39 7.18 -29.37
N TRP A 914 -25.37 6.18 -28.49
CA TRP A 914 -25.27 4.77 -28.87
C TRP A 914 -26.62 4.29 -29.41
N GLU A 915 -26.63 3.79 -30.65
CA GLU A 915 -27.82 3.24 -31.29
C GLU A 915 -27.70 1.72 -31.44
N ASN A 916 -28.78 0.99 -31.12
CA ASN A 916 -28.89 -0.44 -31.39
C ASN A 916 -29.07 -0.63 -32.91
N VAL A 917 -28.05 -1.18 -33.56
CA VAL A 917 -28.04 -1.40 -35.02
C VAL A 917 -28.46 -2.82 -35.40
N LYS A 918 -28.16 -3.82 -34.55
CA LYS A 918 -28.48 -5.23 -34.77
C LYS A 918 -28.63 -5.95 -33.43
N ALA A 919 -29.50 -6.96 -33.39
CA ALA A 919 -29.62 -7.84 -32.23
C ALA A 919 -29.84 -9.30 -32.65
N ARG A 920 -29.68 -10.21 -31.68
CA ARG A 920 -30.01 -11.63 -31.77
C ARG A 920 -30.41 -12.12 -30.37
N SER A 921 -31.70 -12.28 -30.15
CA SER A 921 -32.28 -12.55 -28.81
C SER A 921 -32.01 -13.96 -28.28
N LYS A 922 -31.54 -14.90 -29.13
CA LYS A 922 -31.09 -16.23 -28.70
C LYS A 922 -29.88 -16.70 -29.49
N VAL A 923 -28.74 -16.73 -28.82
CA VAL A 923 -27.48 -17.32 -29.28
C VAL A 923 -27.47 -18.81 -28.90
N GLN A 924 -27.28 -19.68 -29.89
CA GLN A 924 -27.04 -21.11 -29.66
C GLN A 924 -25.53 -21.34 -29.44
N LYS A 925 -25.17 -22.21 -28.50
CA LYS A 925 -23.76 -22.62 -28.32
C LYS A 925 -23.23 -23.31 -29.58
N SER A 926 -21.95 -23.07 -29.88
CA SER A 926 -21.17 -23.77 -30.90
C SER A 926 -19.96 -24.40 -30.22
N GLY A 927 -20.00 -25.72 -30.03
CA GLY A 927 -19.17 -26.36 -29.01
C GLY A 927 -19.53 -25.81 -27.63
N ASP A 928 -18.51 -25.48 -26.81
CA ASP A 928 -18.74 -24.92 -25.47
C ASP A 928 -19.05 -23.41 -25.46
N TYR A 929 -18.78 -22.71 -26.56
CA TYR A 929 -18.78 -21.25 -26.67
C TYR A 929 -20.10 -20.66 -27.20
N TYR A 930 -20.46 -19.47 -26.72
CA TYR A 930 -21.49 -18.62 -27.33
C TYR A 930 -20.86 -17.71 -28.39
N PRO A 931 -21.21 -17.83 -29.69
CA PRO A 931 -20.73 -16.93 -30.73
C PRO A 931 -21.37 -15.54 -30.62
N ILE A 932 -20.53 -14.51 -30.42
CA ILE A 932 -20.92 -13.10 -30.37
C ILE A 932 -21.06 -12.58 -31.80
N ILE A 933 -22.21 -12.85 -32.40
CA ILE A 933 -22.55 -12.48 -33.78
C ILE A 933 -24.06 -12.24 -33.92
N CYS A 934 -24.43 -11.05 -34.40
CA CYS A 934 -25.82 -10.67 -34.62
C CYS A 934 -26.34 -11.23 -35.96
N GLU A 935 -27.64 -11.06 -36.23
CA GLU A 935 -28.24 -11.64 -37.43
C GLU A 935 -27.77 -10.94 -38.71
N GLY A 936 -27.33 -11.74 -39.69
CA GLY A 936 -26.77 -11.25 -40.96
C GLY A 936 -25.31 -10.79 -40.91
N ASP A 937 -24.63 -10.86 -39.76
CA ASP A 937 -23.19 -10.63 -39.67
C ASP A 937 -22.37 -11.88 -40.03
N SER A 938 -21.13 -11.66 -40.45
CA SER A 938 -20.13 -12.72 -40.72
C SER A 938 -18.86 -12.58 -39.87
N THR A 939 -18.67 -11.44 -39.19
CA THR A 939 -17.55 -11.14 -38.28
C THR A 939 -18.06 -10.25 -37.14
N THR A 940 -17.33 -10.18 -36.01
CA THR A 940 -17.72 -9.37 -34.84
C THR A 940 -17.12 -7.96 -34.91
N PHE A 941 -15.80 -7.86 -35.16
CA PHE A 941 -15.07 -6.60 -35.26
C PHE A 941 -14.33 -6.50 -36.59
N THR A 942 -14.40 -5.38 -37.29
CA THR A 942 -13.73 -5.15 -38.58
C THR A 942 -12.97 -3.83 -38.60
N ASN A 943 -11.64 -3.91 -38.57
CA ASN A 943 -10.77 -2.75 -38.78
C ASN A 943 -10.43 -2.56 -40.26
N LYS A 944 -9.98 -1.36 -40.62
CA LYS A 944 -9.56 -1.02 -41.98
C LYS A 944 -8.18 -0.37 -41.97
N PHE A 945 -7.20 -1.02 -42.59
CA PHE A 945 -5.90 -0.44 -42.90
C PHE A 945 -5.96 0.42 -44.17
N THR A 946 -5.34 1.61 -44.14
CA THR A 946 -5.24 2.52 -45.28
C THR A 946 -3.77 2.82 -45.60
N PRO A 947 -3.22 2.31 -46.72
CA PRO A 947 -1.84 2.59 -47.13
C PRO A 947 -1.60 4.06 -47.49
N TYR A 948 -0.36 4.53 -47.34
CA TYR A 948 0.14 5.82 -47.83
C TYR A 948 1.52 5.63 -48.50
N ASP A 949 2.07 6.70 -49.07
CA ASP A 949 3.33 6.73 -49.83
C ASP A 949 4.01 8.08 -49.60
N SER A 950 5.31 8.09 -49.38
CA SER A 950 6.11 9.24 -48.94
C SER A 950 7.36 9.43 -49.80
N LYS A 951 7.74 10.69 -50.03
CA LYS A 951 8.82 11.06 -50.96
C LYS A 951 9.67 12.21 -50.42
N GLY A 952 10.97 12.13 -50.70
CA GLY A 952 12.00 13.10 -50.34
C GLY A 952 13.07 13.18 -51.42
N SER A 953 13.99 14.14 -51.31
CA SER A 953 15.06 14.29 -52.32
C SER A 953 16.17 15.22 -51.90
N TRP A 954 17.38 15.00 -52.42
CA TRP A 954 18.56 15.81 -52.16
C TRP A 954 19.42 15.97 -53.42
N THR A 955 20.12 17.10 -53.52
CA THR A 955 21.04 17.42 -54.63
C THR A 955 22.47 17.43 -54.11
N PRO A 956 23.34 16.49 -54.54
CA PRO A 956 24.75 16.47 -54.12
C PRO A 956 25.53 17.66 -54.70
N MET A 957 26.54 18.15 -53.97
CA MET A 957 27.37 19.30 -54.39
C MET A 957 28.85 19.09 -54.02
N ALA A 958 29.77 19.54 -54.88
CA ALA A 958 31.21 19.55 -54.64
C ALA A 958 31.89 20.73 -55.37
N THR A 959 33.04 21.19 -54.90
CA THR A 959 33.75 22.36 -55.43
C THR A 959 35.08 21.98 -56.07
N LYS A 960 35.37 22.52 -57.25
CA LYS A 960 36.65 22.37 -57.96
C LYS A 960 37.42 23.68 -57.94
N VAL A 961 38.71 23.62 -57.59
CA VAL A 961 39.62 24.76 -57.44
C VAL A 961 40.88 24.57 -58.30
N VAL A 962 41.49 25.66 -58.77
CA VAL A 962 42.77 25.66 -59.49
C VAL A 962 43.75 26.69 -58.93
N GLU A 963 44.93 26.20 -58.55
CA GLU A 963 46.08 27.00 -58.10
C GLU A 963 47.17 27.08 -59.19
N GLY A 964 47.80 28.24 -59.32
CA GLY A 964 48.87 28.50 -60.30
C GLY A 964 48.42 28.63 -61.77
N GLY A 965 47.35 27.94 -62.18
CA GLY A 965 46.86 27.87 -63.57
C GLY A 965 45.56 28.63 -63.85
N GLU A 966 44.96 28.28 -64.99
CA GLU A 966 43.63 28.68 -65.46
C GLU A 966 42.65 27.51 -65.32
N MET A 967 41.34 27.76 -65.17
CA MET A 967 40.38 26.66 -65.03
C MET A 967 40.23 25.91 -66.36
N LYS A 968 40.27 24.58 -66.33
CA LYS A 968 39.94 23.72 -67.47
C LYS A 968 38.72 22.87 -67.17
N GLU A 969 38.28 22.07 -68.13
CA GLU A 969 37.16 21.15 -67.97
C GLU A 969 37.61 19.93 -67.16
N PHE A 970 37.55 20.07 -65.83
CA PHE A 970 37.88 19.03 -64.86
C PHE A 970 36.59 18.34 -64.42
N THR A 971 36.55 17.01 -64.50
CA THR A 971 35.33 16.23 -64.22
C THR A 971 35.35 15.70 -62.79
N LEU A 972 34.35 16.06 -61.99
CA LEU A 972 34.06 15.39 -60.71
C LEU A 972 33.04 14.26 -60.94
N GLN A 973 33.24 13.12 -60.27
CA GLN A 973 32.36 11.96 -60.32
C GLN A 973 31.76 11.68 -58.94
N LEU A 974 30.46 11.38 -58.90
CA LEU A 974 29.77 10.84 -57.73
C LEU A 974 29.43 9.37 -57.99
N ALA A 975 29.73 8.49 -57.05
CA ALA A 975 29.48 7.04 -57.12
C ALA A 975 28.84 6.50 -55.83
N THR A 976 28.34 5.27 -55.87
CA THR A 976 27.91 4.51 -54.67
C THR A 976 29.02 3.68 -54.03
N ASP A 977 30.16 3.52 -54.69
CA ASP A 977 31.29 2.69 -54.25
C ASP A 977 32.64 3.45 -54.28
N THR A 978 33.65 2.93 -53.58
CA THR A 978 34.97 3.57 -53.45
C THR A 978 35.90 3.35 -54.65
N ASP A 979 35.64 2.34 -55.47
CA ASP A 979 36.42 2.08 -56.69
C ASP A 979 35.92 2.96 -57.86
N PHE A 980 34.71 3.52 -57.69
CA PHE A 980 33.90 4.28 -58.64
C PHE A 980 33.54 3.45 -59.88
N THR A 981 33.07 2.22 -59.66
CA THR A 981 32.49 1.39 -60.72
C THR A 981 31.06 1.80 -61.05
N ASP A 982 30.26 2.18 -60.05
CA ASP A 982 28.85 2.58 -60.19
C ASP A 982 28.71 4.11 -60.05
N ILE A 983 28.93 4.82 -61.16
CA ILE A 983 28.81 6.28 -61.26
C ILE A 983 27.33 6.70 -61.24
N VAL A 984 26.93 7.43 -60.20
CA VAL A 984 25.60 8.03 -60.04
C VAL A 984 25.43 9.27 -60.92
N SER A 985 26.45 10.12 -60.97
CA SER A 985 26.47 11.35 -61.77
C SER A 985 27.92 11.80 -62.01
N SER A 986 28.16 12.60 -63.05
CA SER A 986 29.43 13.28 -63.27
C SER A 986 29.18 14.68 -63.80
N LYS A 987 29.96 15.65 -63.32
CA LYS A 987 29.83 17.08 -63.65
C LYS A 987 31.21 17.67 -63.89
N SER A 988 31.33 18.53 -64.89
CA SER A 988 32.60 19.16 -65.26
C SER A 988 32.57 20.65 -65.03
N THR A 989 33.71 21.25 -64.70
CA THR A 989 33.87 22.71 -64.63
C THR A 989 33.81 23.33 -66.02
N THR A 990 33.30 24.57 -66.09
CA THR A 990 33.40 25.38 -67.30
C THR A 990 34.84 25.86 -67.47
N ALA A 991 35.47 25.48 -68.59
CA ALA A 991 36.81 25.94 -68.95
C ALA A 991 36.89 27.47 -69.04
N ASP A 992 38.04 28.03 -68.65
CA ASP A 992 38.38 29.45 -68.59
C ASP A 992 37.45 30.31 -67.70
N GLY A 993 36.57 29.67 -66.92
CA GLY A 993 35.76 30.30 -65.86
C GLY A 993 36.52 30.53 -64.56
N ASP A 994 35.78 30.83 -63.48
CA ASP A 994 36.36 31.14 -62.16
C ASP A 994 37.29 30.03 -61.64
N LYS A 995 38.32 30.45 -60.88
CA LYS A 995 39.31 29.56 -60.25
C LYS A 995 38.75 28.67 -59.13
N SER A 996 37.50 28.88 -58.74
CA SER A 996 36.72 28.01 -57.87
C SER A 996 35.31 27.89 -58.45
N GLN A 997 34.82 26.68 -58.65
CA GLN A 997 33.47 26.41 -59.17
C GLN A 997 32.80 25.30 -58.36
N THR A 998 31.67 25.62 -57.72
CA THR A 998 30.83 24.62 -57.06
C THR A 998 29.87 24.00 -58.06
N LEU A 999 29.96 22.69 -58.23
CA LEU A 999 29.18 21.88 -59.14
C LEU A 999 28.06 21.15 -58.37
N SER A 1000 26.84 21.26 -58.87
CA SER A 1000 25.70 20.46 -58.39
C SER A 1000 25.53 19.22 -59.28
N PHE A 1001 25.50 18.04 -58.67
CA PHE A 1001 25.21 16.78 -59.33
C PHE A 1001 23.72 16.65 -59.65
N ASP A 1002 23.34 15.57 -60.35
CA ASP A 1002 21.94 15.28 -60.61
C ASP A 1002 21.19 14.96 -59.30
N LYS A 1003 19.91 15.36 -59.25
CA LYS A 1003 19.05 15.22 -58.08
C LYS A 1003 18.79 13.74 -57.77
N ILE A 1004 18.91 13.35 -56.51
CA ILE A 1004 18.60 12.01 -56.01
C ILE A 1004 17.26 12.07 -55.27
N ASP A 1005 16.29 11.27 -55.73
CA ASP A 1005 14.98 11.11 -55.10
C ASP A 1005 14.97 9.85 -54.21
N TYR A 1006 14.30 9.97 -53.05
CA TYR A 1006 14.12 8.91 -52.06
C TYR A 1006 12.62 8.62 -51.86
N LYS A 1007 12.31 7.34 -51.64
CA LYS A 1007 10.94 6.82 -51.46
C LYS A 1007 10.85 5.90 -50.24
N LEU A 1008 9.63 5.75 -49.72
CA LEU A 1008 9.35 4.94 -48.53
C LEU A 1008 9.75 3.45 -48.70
N ASP A 1009 9.66 2.91 -49.92
CA ASP A 1009 10.05 1.52 -50.26
C ASP A 1009 11.58 1.28 -50.27
N GLN A 1010 12.38 2.35 -50.18
CA GLN A 1010 13.84 2.29 -50.09
C GLN A 1010 14.36 2.39 -48.65
N LEU A 1011 13.54 2.88 -47.71
CA LEU A 1011 13.91 3.11 -46.30
C LEU A 1011 13.77 1.84 -45.45
N ASP A 1012 14.62 1.72 -44.42
CA ASP A 1012 14.57 0.58 -43.51
C ASP A 1012 13.45 0.79 -42.47
N GLN A 1013 12.60 -0.23 -42.35
CA GLN A 1013 11.35 -0.17 -41.59
C GLN A 1013 11.60 -0.38 -40.10
N LEU A 1014 10.85 0.32 -39.24
CA LEU A 1014 10.85 0.07 -37.80
C LEU A 1014 10.34 -1.35 -37.51
N ALA A 1015 11.08 -2.11 -36.71
CA ALA A 1015 10.84 -3.53 -36.44
C ALA A 1015 9.50 -3.87 -35.74
N SER A 1016 8.71 -2.85 -35.36
CA SER A 1016 7.44 -2.97 -34.65
C SER A 1016 6.28 -2.20 -35.32
N GLY A 1017 6.43 -1.77 -36.60
CA GLY A 1017 5.43 -0.93 -37.27
C GLY A 1017 5.12 -1.38 -38.71
N PRO A 1018 3.87 -1.77 -39.06
CA PRO A 1018 3.49 -2.15 -40.42
C PRO A 1018 3.20 -0.93 -41.34
N THR A 1019 3.33 0.28 -40.83
CA THR A 1019 3.04 1.54 -41.54
C THR A 1019 4.24 2.16 -42.23
N GLY A 1020 5.46 1.88 -41.78
CA GLY A 1020 6.66 2.62 -42.20
C GLY A 1020 6.77 4.06 -41.69
N ARG A 1021 5.88 4.53 -40.80
CA ARG A 1021 6.04 5.89 -40.22
C ARG A 1021 7.32 5.95 -39.41
N GLY A 1022 8.20 6.89 -39.70
CA GLY A 1022 9.53 6.94 -39.08
C GLY A 1022 10.49 5.86 -39.56
N ALA A 1023 10.19 5.17 -40.67
CA ALA A 1023 11.20 4.42 -41.42
C ALA A 1023 12.34 5.38 -41.81
N SER A 1024 13.58 4.90 -41.76
CA SER A 1024 14.75 5.74 -42.04
C SER A 1024 15.88 4.92 -42.60
N LYS A 1025 16.82 5.59 -43.29
CA LYS A 1025 17.99 4.92 -43.87
C LYS A 1025 19.15 5.86 -44.09
N THR A 1026 20.34 5.35 -43.82
CA THR A 1026 21.60 6.00 -44.16
C THR A 1026 22.12 5.45 -45.49
N PHE A 1027 22.17 6.31 -46.50
CA PHE A 1027 22.82 6.06 -47.78
C PHE A 1027 24.27 6.60 -47.73
N THR A 1028 25.16 5.99 -48.50
CA THR A 1028 26.55 6.46 -48.62
C THR A 1028 26.93 6.56 -50.09
N TYR A 1029 27.59 7.66 -50.42
CA TYR A 1029 28.13 7.97 -51.73
C TYR A 1029 29.60 8.39 -51.60
N TYR A 1030 30.33 8.38 -52.70
CA TYR A 1030 31.72 8.83 -52.76
C TYR A 1030 31.86 9.83 -53.90
N VAL A 1031 32.63 10.90 -53.69
CA VAL A 1031 32.96 11.89 -54.73
C VAL A 1031 34.48 12.01 -54.88
N ARG A 1032 34.95 12.02 -56.13
CA ARG A 1032 36.35 12.24 -56.52
C ARG A 1032 36.44 13.15 -57.74
N GLU A 1033 37.65 13.63 -58.02
CA GLU A 1033 38.01 14.09 -59.36
C GLU A 1033 38.42 12.90 -60.25
N LYS A 1034 38.07 12.98 -61.53
CA LYS A 1034 38.50 12.03 -62.56
C LYS A 1034 39.84 12.49 -63.15
N ASP A 1035 40.88 11.68 -62.93
CA ASP A 1035 42.15 11.80 -63.65
C ASP A 1035 41.94 11.39 -65.11
N ASP A 1036 41.96 12.38 -66.01
CA ASP A 1036 41.90 12.21 -67.47
C ASP A 1036 43.30 11.96 -68.10
N GLY A 1037 44.31 11.72 -67.26
CA GLY A 1037 45.67 11.39 -67.64
C GLY A 1037 46.43 12.58 -68.20
N SER A 1038 47.29 12.32 -69.19
CA SER A 1038 48.22 13.31 -69.74
C SER A 1038 47.56 14.46 -70.52
N LEU A 1039 46.23 14.54 -70.59
CA LEU A 1039 45.48 15.59 -71.29
C LEU A 1039 45.92 17.00 -70.86
N PHE A 1040 46.05 17.23 -69.56
CA PHE A 1040 46.55 18.47 -68.99
C PHE A 1040 47.86 18.24 -68.22
N SER A 1041 48.86 17.64 -68.88
CA SER A 1041 50.17 17.22 -68.32
C SER A 1041 51.00 18.26 -67.52
N HIS A 1042 50.58 19.52 -67.46
CA HIS A 1042 51.16 20.55 -66.59
C HIS A 1042 50.41 20.76 -65.26
N TYR A 1043 49.27 20.11 -65.06
CA TYR A 1043 48.47 20.14 -63.83
C TYR A 1043 48.65 18.84 -63.05
N THR A 1044 48.87 18.96 -61.75
CA THR A 1044 48.66 17.86 -60.80
C THR A 1044 47.18 17.83 -60.44
N TYR A 1045 46.52 16.70 -60.70
CA TYR A 1045 45.11 16.45 -60.36
C TYR A 1045 44.97 16.12 -58.86
N ASP A 1046 43.85 16.49 -58.25
CA ASP A 1046 43.56 16.22 -56.84
C ASP A 1046 42.99 14.80 -56.68
N LYS A 1047 43.74 13.90 -56.04
CA LYS A 1047 43.34 12.50 -55.85
C LYS A 1047 42.48 12.27 -54.61
N SER A 1048 41.94 13.33 -54.01
CA SER A 1048 41.08 13.19 -52.85
C SER A 1048 39.85 12.35 -53.16
N VAL A 1049 39.35 11.66 -52.15
CA VAL A 1049 38.05 11.01 -52.16
C VAL A 1049 37.33 11.44 -50.90
N TYR A 1050 36.10 11.92 -51.07
CA TYR A 1050 35.22 12.27 -49.96
C TYR A 1050 34.06 11.29 -49.90
N GLN A 1051 33.85 10.68 -48.74
CA GLN A 1051 32.65 9.93 -48.43
C GLN A 1051 31.55 10.92 -48.04
N ILE A 1052 30.40 10.86 -48.70
CA ILE A 1052 29.18 11.58 -48.34
C ILE A 1052 28.21 10.59 -47.71
N THR A 1053 27.69 10.92 -46.53
CA THR A 1053 26.73 10.10 -45.79
C THR A 1053 25.42 10.87 -45.64
N VAL A 1054 24.32 10.27 -46.10
CA VAL A 1054 23.02 10.91 -46.29
C VAL A 1054 21.96 10.14 -45.51
N ASN A 1055 21.27 10.81 -44.59
CA ASN A 1055 20.18 10.22 -43.82
C ASN A 1055 18.84 10.69 -44.39
N ALA A 1056 17.96 9.74 -44.71
CA ALA A 1056 16.60 9.98 -45.17
C ALA A 1056 15.60 9.35 -44.18
N THR A 1057 14.59 10.11 -43.74
CA THR A 1057 13.64 9.71 -42.67
C THR A 1057 12.21 10.11 -43.03
N ASP A 1058 11.24 9.19 -42.90
CA ASP A 1058 9.82 9.45 -43.11
C ASP A 1058 9.18 10.22 -41.93
N ASP A 1059 8.32 11.20 -42.25
CA ASP A 1059 7.71 12.12 -41.28
C ASP A 1059 6.19 11.92 -41.11
N SER A 1060 5.58 12.64 -40.16
CA SER A 1060 4.13 12.58 -39.91
C SER A 1060 3.26 13.13 -41.04
N ASN A 1061 3.83 13.89 -41.99
CA ASN A 1061 3.14 14.59 -43.07
C ASN A 1061 3.25 13.86 -44.42
N HIS A 1062 3.83 12.65 -44.45
CA HIS A 1062 4.13 11.85 -45.64
C HIS A 1062 5.25 12.44 -46.53
N HIS A 1063 6.18 13.16 -45.91
CA HIS A 1063 7.44 13.60 -46.51
C HIS A 1063 8.61 12.72 -46.04
N ILE A 1064 9.68 12.68 -46.82
CA ILE A 1064 10.96 12.11 -46.38
C ILE A 1064 11.96 13.25 -46.25
N ASP A 1065 12.30 13.62 -45.02
CA ASP A 1065 13.35 14.58 -44.73
C ASP A 1065 14.72 13.99 -45.09
N VAL A 1066 15.59 14.78 -45.71
CA VAL A 1066 16.93 14.33 -46.15
C VAL A 1066 18.02 15.27 -45.68
N THR A 1067 19.02 14.74 -44.98
CA THR A 1067 20.19 15.46 -44.47
C THR A 1067 21.49 14.80 -44.94
N ALA A 1068 22.55 15.57 -45.16
CA ALA A 1068 23.81 15.06 -45.72
C ALA A 1068 25.04 15.65 -45.00
N THR A 1069 26.05 14.80 -44.81
CA THR A 1069 27.36 15.13 -44.25
C THR A 1069 28.46 14.55 -45.14
N TYR A 1070 29.70 15.05 -45.05
CA TYR A 1070 30.84 14.50 -45.77
C TYR A 1070 32.11 14.46 -44.93
N LYS A 1071 33.03 13.55 -45.25
CA LYS A 1071 34.39 13.47 -44.70
C LYS A 1071 35.38 13.08 -45.78
N GLN A 1072 36.63 13.53 -45.65
CA GLN A 1072 37.74 13.10 -46.49
C GLN A 1072 38.20 11.70 -46.06
N ILE A 1073 38.33 10.78 -47.02
CA ILE A 1073 38.88 9.43 -46.81
C ILE A 1073 40.16 9.17 -47.61
N GLN A 1074 40.47 10.03 -48.58
CA GLN A 1074 41.74 10.04 -49.30
C GLN A 1074 42.19 11.49 -49.53
N ASP A 1075 43.50 11.75 -49.45
CA ASP A 1075 44.09 13.08 -49.66
C ASP A 1075 44.45 13.37 -51.13
N ARG A 1076 44.87 14.61 -51.38
CA ARG A 1076 45.22 15.12 -52.73
C ARG A 1076 46.33 14.35 -53.42
N ASP A 1077 47.25 13.75 -52.67
CA ASP A 1077 48.39 13.01 -53.20
C ASP A 1077 48.04 11.53 -53.46
N GLY A 1078 46.99 11.04 -52.78
CA GLY A 1078 46.38 9.72 -52.90
C GLY A 1078 46.51 8.85 -51.64
N ASN A 1079 46.87 9.40 -50.48
CA ASN A 1079 47.03 8.64 -49.24
C ASN A 1079 45.69 8.54 -48.47
N GLU A 1080 45.53 7.47 -47.67
CA GLU A 1080 44.33 7.25 -46.84
C GLU A 1080 44.22 8.26 -45.69
N VAL A 1081 43.03 8.86 -45.52
CA VAL A 1081 42.73 9.83 -44.44
C VAL A 1081 41.81 9.17 -43.42
N THR A 1082 42.34 8.98 -42.21
CA THR A 1082 41.64 8.31 -41.09
C THR A 1082 41.29 9.24 -39.93
N THR A 1083 41.66 10.52 -40.03
CA THR A 1083 41.54 11.51 -38.94
C THR A 1083 40.51 12.62 -39.19
N ASP A 1084 39.87 12.66 -40.36
CA ASP A 1084 38.83 13.66 -40.64
C ASP A 1084 37.48 13.28 -40.03
N THR A 1085 36.72 14.29 -39.62
CA THR A 1085 35.40 14.16 -38.97
C THR A 1085 34.28 14.53 -39.95
N PRO A 1086 33.05 14.02 -39.81
CA PRO A 1086 31.94 14.45 -40.66
C PRO A 1086 31.67 15.96 -40.53
N HIS A 1087 31.62 16.64 -41.68
CA HIS A 1087 31.22 18.04 -41.84
C HIS A 1087 29.82 18.10 -42.46
N ASP A 1088 29.00 19.08 -42.07
CA ASP A 1088 27.68 19.28 -42.67
C ASP A 1088 27.83 19.66 -44.15
N LEU A 1089 27.13 18.94 -45.04
CA LEU A 1089 27.10 19.26 -46.46
C LEU A 1089 26.04 20.33 -46.72
N THR A 1090 26.47 21.55 -46.98
CA THR A 1090 25.59 22.70 -47.22
C THR A 1090 26.07 23.50 -48.43
N GLY A 1091 25.26 24.43 -48.93
CA GLY A 1091 25.67 25.35 -50.01
C GLY A 1091 26.87 26.27 -49.70
N LYS A 1092 27.50 26.14 -48.51
CA LYS A 1092 28.74 26.82 -48.10
C LYS A 1092 29.87 25.87 -47.65
N SER A 1093 29.60 24.56 -47.59
CA SER A 1093 30.48 23.54 -47.03
C SER A 1093 30.37 22.28 -47.88
N THR A 1094 31.37 22.03 -48.73
CA THR A 1094 31.36 20.97 -49.73
C THR A 1094 32.73 20.31 -49.91
N PRO A 1095 32.80 19.01 -50.28
CA PRO A 1095 34.00 18.37 -50.81
C PRO A 1095 34.73 19.28 -51.81
N THR A 1096 36.03 19.50 -51.65
CA THR A 1096 36.77 20.50 -52.43
C THR A 1096 38.06 19.90 -53.00
N PHE A 1097 38.24 20.01 -54.32
CA PHE A 1097 39.33 19.40 -55.07
C PHE A 1097 40.20 20.46 -55.74
N THR A 1098 41.50 20.52 -55.45
CA THR A 1098 42.40 21.61 -55.89
C THR A 1098 43.52 21.11 -56.81
N ASN A 1099 43.51 21.53 -58.08
CA ASN A 1099 44.60 21.21 -59.03
C ASN A 1099 45.70 22.27 -59.02
N THR A 1100 46.95 21.84 -59.12
CA THR A 1100 48.12 22.73 -59.07
C THR A 1100 48.89 22.70 -60.38
N TYR A 1101 49.10 23.87 -61.00
CA TYR A 1101 49.86 24.02 -62.23
C TYR A 1101 51.38 24.12 -62.00
N SER A 1102 52.18 23.44 -62.84
CA SER A 1102 53.62 23.30 -62.70
C SER A 1102 54.41 23.78 -63.93
N THR A 1103 55.48 24.55 -63.69
CA THR A 1103 56.34 25.14 -64.72
C THR A 1103 57.80 24.70 -64.57
N SER A 1104 58.24 23.75 -65.40
CA SER A 1104 59.65 23.33 -65.49
C SER A 1104 60.03 22.93 -66.93
N LEU A 1105 61.31 23.13 -67.29
CA LEU A 1105 61.85 22.90 -68.64
C LEU A 1105 63.23 22.21 -68.57
N PRO A 1106 63.70 21.53 -69.65
CA PRO A 1106 64.58 20.36 -69.53
C PRO A 1106 66.07 20.57 -69.83
N LEU A 1107 66.89 19.62 -69.37
CA LEU A 1107 68.24 19.31 -69.87
C LEU A 1107 68.16 17.95 -70.60
N SER A 1108 68.56 17.74 -71.87
CA SER A 1108 69.77 18.08 -72.63
C SER A 1108 70.91 17.05 -72.48
N GLY A 1109 71.23 16.32 -73.56
CA GLY A 1109 72.37 15.40 -73.63
C GLY A 1109 72.41 14.60 -74.93
N MET A 1110 73.24 15.01 -75.89
CA MET A 1110 73.35 14.35 -77.21
C MET A 1110 74.26 13.13 -77.19
N SER A 1111 73.86 12.04 -77.86
CA SER A 1111 74.81 11.09 -78.46
C SER A 1111 74.21 10.31 -79.64
N GLY A 1112 74.90 10.31 -80.77
CA GLY A 1112 75.16 9.07 -81.51
C GLY A 1112 74.02 8.37 -82.27
N VAL A 1113 72.99 9.11 -82.70
CA VAL A 1113 72.00 8.77 -83.76
C VAL A 1113 72.23 7.44 -84.53
N THR A 1114 71.36 6.44 -84.26
CA THR A 1114 70.96 5.30 -85.12
C THR A 1114 71.93 4.13 -85.44
N LEU A 1115 71.29 3.02 -85.84
CA LEU A 1115 71.79 1.89 -86.64
C LEU A 1115 72.53 0.70 -85.96
N THR A 1116 72.06 -0.50 -86.31
CA THR A 1116 72.87 -1.70 -86.58
C THR A 1116 73.74 -2.29 -85.46
N TYR A 1117 73.16 -2.88 -84.40
CA TYR A 1117 73.85 -4.02 -83.73
C TYR A 1117 72.97 -5.08 -83.03
N LEU A 1118 72.09 -4.73 -82.07
CA LEU A 1118 71.53 -5.74 -81.14
C LEU A 1118 70.16 -6.36 -81.50
N ALA A 1119 69.53 -5.92 -82.60
CA ALA A 1119 68.52 -6.75 -83.28
C ALA A 1119 69.12 -8.05 -83.87
N GLY A 1120 70.45 -8.15 -83.99
CA GLY A 1120 71.15 -9.36 -84.44
C GLY A 1120 71.35 -10.45 -83.37
N ALA A 1121 71.25 -10.13 -82.07
CA ALA A 1121 71.67 -11.03 -81.00
C ALA A 1121 70.54 -11.85 -80.37
N ALA A 1122 69.37 -11.25 -80.10
CA ALA A 1122 68.28 -11.95 -79.41
C ALA A 1122 67.59 -13.03 -80.28
N VAL A 1123 67.46 -12.77 -81.58
CA VAL A 1123 66.91 -13.71 -82.57
C VAL A 1123 67.76 -14.99 -82.66
N LEU A 1124 69.07 -14.89 -82.41
CA LEU A 1124 70.03 -15.99 -82.43
C LEU A 1124 69.79 -17.02 -81.31
N CYS A 1125 69.31 -16.59 -80.13
CA CYS A 1125 69.07 -17.48 -78.99
C CYS A 1125 67.79 -18.31 -79.13
N ALA A 1126 66.70 -17.71 -79.62
CA ALA A 1126 65.40 -18.40 -79.77
C ALA A 1126 65.45 -19.49 -80.86
N ALA A 1127 66.13 -19.23 -81.98
CA ALA A 1127 66.26 -20.20 -83.07
C ALA A 1127 67.15 -21.41 -82.71
N ALA A 1128 68.19 -21.21 -81.88
CA ALA A 1128 69.13 -22.26 -81.51
C ALA A 1128 68.51 -23.36 -80.64
N ALA A 1129 67.63 -22.99 -79.70
CA ALA A 1129 66.95 -23.96 -78.82
C ALA A 1129 66.03 -24.91 -79.62
N TRP A 1130 65.34 -24.40 -80.65
CA TRP A 1130 64.38 -25.16 -81.44
C TRP A 1130 65.04 -26.22 -82.35
N MET A 1131 66.29 -26.00 -82.78
CA MET A 1131 67.00 -26.95 -83.66
C MET A 1131 67.68 -28.11 -82.92
N HIS A 1132 68.02 -27.99 -81.62
CA HIS A 1132 68.94 -28.96 -81.00
C HIS A 1132 68.28 -30.30 -80.58
N ILE A 1133 66.97 -30.35 -80.34
CA ILE A 1133 66.35 -31.51 -79.67
C ILE A 1133 65.82 -32.60 -80.62
N ARG A 1134 65.56 -32.33 -81.93
CA ARG A 1134 64.96 -33.38 -82.80
C ARG A 1134 65.24 -33.32 -84.32
N ARG A 1135 66.52 -33.43 -84.73
CA ARG A 1135 67.00 -34.44 -85.74
C ARG A 1135 68.51 -34.36 -86.06
N LYS A 1136 69.28 -35.26 -85.43
CA LYS A 1136 70.10 -36.21 -86.22
C LYS A 1136 69.10 -37.20 -86.86
N ALA A 1137 69.17 -37.67 -88.10
CA ALA A 1137 70.09 -37.53 -89.25
C ALA A 1137 69.25 -37.90 -90.53
N ASN A 1138 69.64 -37.85 -91.82
CA ASN A 1138 70.80 -37.47 -92.65
C ASN A 1138 70.25 -37.35 -94.11
N ALA A 1139 70.91 -36.84 -95.16
CA ALA A 1139 71.98 -35.85 -95.37
C ALA A 1139 72.22 -35.64 -96.90
N LYS A 1140 73.03 -34.65 -97.27
CA LYS A 1140 73.60 -34.35 -98.62
C LYS A 1140 72.67 -33.80 -99.73
N GLY A 1141 72.98 -32.57 -100.17
CA GLY A 1141 73.09 -32.21 -101.60
C GLY A 1141 72.00 -31.30 -102.19
N GLY A 1142 72.39 -30.28 -102.98
CA GLY A 1142 71.50 -29.43 -103.78
C GLY A 1142 71.98 -27.97 -103.89
N GLU A 1143 71.67 -27.29 -104.99
CA GLU A 1143 72.02 -25.89 -105.27
C GLU A 1143 70.79 -24.98 -105.51
N ARG A 1144 71.02 -23.67 -105.37
CA ARG A 1144 70.50 -22.54 -106.21
C ARG A 1144 69.01 -22.16 -106.20
N ARG A 1145 68.81 -20.84 -106.02
CA ARG A 1145 67.93 -19.90 -106.77
C ARG A 1145 66.40 -20.15 -106.78
N GLU A 1146 65.57 -19.12 -106.94
CA GLU A 1146 65.86 -17.69 -107.25
C GLU A 1146 65.77 -16.76 -106.04
#